data_AF-A0A959M159-F1
#
_entry.id   AF-A0A959M159-F1
#
_cell.length_a   1.000
_cell.length_b   1.000
_cell.length_c   1.000
_cell.angle_alpha   90.00
_cell.angle_beta   90.00
_cell.angle_gamma   90.00
#
_symmetry.space_group_name_H-M   'P 1'
#
loop_
_entity.id
_entity.type
_entity.pdbx_description
1 polymer ?
#
loop_
_entity_poly.entity_id
_entity_poly.type
_entity_poly.pdbx_seq_one_letter_code
_entity_poly.pdbx_strand_id
1 'polypeptide(L)'
;MLKPTMLLLFCLTVWSTKAQKTNGPASYLNPIADVEQAIMPKQNNKELLEAEMNQRAPGIAPHFAQNIQVFITPETHGTWEVTQEDMAVWRLRIYSKEAKSINLGFTKYVMPNGGKLFLYTPDYSEVQGPFTPADNEEHEELWTPIIPGDELVIEVQLPVEQMENLQLELEYVNHDFIGFLDMSTVLSGSCNLDVICGEADGWPLVEDYRDIIQSVAVISTGGSTFCTGFLVNNAAQDCTPYFMTAYHCNITSGNDQSLVAYWNYQNSFCRQPNSPQSGQPGNGTLSDFNTGSVLRAAYQSSDFTLVEFDDPVSETANAFFAGWSAEDVAPTSAITVHHPSGDEKRISFENDPTTLTAYLGDTPSSNYSHIRINDWDIGTTEPGSSGSPLFDQNKRIVGQLHGGYAACGNNDPDWYGSFHVSWEGGGTPTTRLKDWLDPNNTGMLTLDGRAQMFCTFFVEATPAYQELCADLGSYASSINISENFNGPVTLSIDGVPAGVTASFITNPVMPGGSTQLQINNINGLSSGTYTMTISGTDGTEMSTSTLTLVIYNGVPGLTNALFPMDGALDVGTKISLTWEAINNAQTYSYELATDLGFGNIISSGSQLPNNTIGLPELEAETPYFWHVRAENLCGSGAWSNTFSFETANISCQTLVPEDLPITISSMGTPTISSTIYYPNPGEILDINVIDLTGEHTYISDLIFELTSPEQTTITLLDTYCGSENDFFISFDDEADNTPIPCPYSDGGTYQPQDALSAFIGEDPQGEWTLTVYDVFNQDGGILQNWELEICTALSAFVNVDPISISGCADGVFTYTLTPSEGFTGPVTLEVFDNPPGSDVLISPNPVNPGQPATIQISANSASLGTYQMTLSATDGTNTIPTQVELTLVGAVAATNLLNPTDAETAVSINPIFSWTVVADANNYLFEISANPDFTNILETNVTATNSYSIQSDLDYDQVYFWRITAFGDCGAMTSLVFSFQTAFFKNTKEVAGIFYQLSPNPTSSLIQIEFSQPIQTDILVDVFSVDGRQLQSLSAFAGSTNIEIQLGQYAAGVYLLRLRSGEASKVERVLVIE
;
A
#
# COMPACT_ATOMS: atom_id res chain seq x y z
N MET A 1 60.53 -1.26 -56.76
CA MET A 1 60.31 -0.68 -58.10
C MET A 1 58.82 -0.80 -58.42
N LEU A 2 58.20 0.33 -58.76
CA LEU A 2 56.98 0.53 -59.57
C LEU A 2 55.65 -0.18 -59.18
N LYS A 3 54.66 0.67 -58.86
CA LYS A 3 53.19 0.53 -59.09
C LYS A 3 52.89 0.01 -60.51
N PRO A 4 51.70 -0.55 -60.86
CA PRO A 4 50.32 -0.03 -60.59
C PRO A 4 49.31 -1.19 -60.26
N THR A 5 47.99 -1.07 -60.05
CA THR A 5 46.92 -0.22 -60.58
C THR A 5 45.70 -0.35 -59.65
N MET A 6 44.94 0.73 -59.53
CA MET A 6 43.69 0.88 -58.76
C MET A 6 42.52 0.20 -59.48
N LEU A 7 41.75 -0.64 -58.78
CA LEU A 7 40.38 -1.03 -59.14
C LEU A 7 39.55 -1.10 -57.86
N LEU A 8 38.46 -0.33 -57.83
CA LEU A 8 37.46 -0.28 -56.75
C LEU A 8 36.89 -1.68 -56.48
N LEU A 9 36.88 -2.10 -55.21
CA LEU A 9 36.02 -3.19 -54.73
C LEU A 9 35.00 -2.61 -53.74
N PHE A 10 33.73 -2.81 -54.08
CA PHE A 10 32.56 -2.51 -53.28
C PHE A 10 32.61 -3.22 -51.92
N CYS A 11 32.30 -2.49 -50.85
CA CYS A 11 31.92 -3.03 -49.55
C CYS A 11 30.63 -3.85 -49.71
N LEU A 12 30.74 -5.18 -49.65
CA LEU A 12 29.60 -6.06 -49.40
C LEU A 12 29.31 -6.03 -47.90
N THR A 13 28.33 -5.19 -47.52
CA THR A 13 27.63 -5.30 -46.25
C THR A 13 26.95 -6.67 -46.20
N VAL A 14 27.39 -7.53 -45.28
CA VAL A 14 26.67 -8.74 -44.89
C VAL A 14 25.36 -8.27 -44.27
N TRP A 15 24.26 -8.41 -45.03
CA TRP A 15 22.92 -8.37 -44.47
C TRP A 15 22.75 -9.66 -43.67
N SER A 16 22.85 -9.56 -42.35
CA SER A 16 22.24 -10.54 -41.46
C SER A 16 20.74 -10.38 -41.62
N THR A 17 20.09 -11.34 -42.26
CA THR A 17 18.65 -11.53 -42.13
C THR A 17 18.38 -11.84 -40.67
N LYS A 18 17.81 -10.87 -39.94
CA LYS A 18 17.14 -11.13 -38.66
C LYS A 18 16.05 -12.16 -38.95
N ALA A 19 16.26 -13.41 -38.53
CA ALA A 19 15.15 -14.32 -38.33
C ALA A 19 14.31 -13.71 -37.19
N GLN A 20 13.04 -13.47 -37.49
CA GLN A 20 12.09 -12.66 -36.75
C GLN A 20 11.64 -13.38 -35.47
N LYS A 21 11.41 -12.60 -34.40
CA LYS A 21 10.66 -13.00 -33.21
C LYS A 21 9.26 -13.50 -33.65
N THR A 22 8.91 -14.79 -33.51
CA THR A 22 7.57 -15.28 -33.93
C THR A 22 6.91 -16.30 -32.97
N ASN A 23 7.27 -16.30 -31.68
CA ASN A 23 6.66 -17.22 -30.70
C ASN A 23 5.70 -16.55 -29.70
N GLY A 24 5.32 -15.29 -29.90
CA GLY A 24 4.38 -14.59 -29.00
C GLY A 24 3.39 -13.71 -29.75
N PRO A 25 2.55 -12.96 -29.00
CA PRO A 25 1.57 -12.05 -29.56
C PRO A 25 2.17 -11.03 -30.55
N ALA A 26 1.36 -10.62 -31.52
CA ALA A 26 1.76 -9.75 -32.62
C ALA A 26 1.82 -8.26 -32.20
N SER A 27 2.71 -7.94 -31.26
CA SER A 27 2.96 -6.60 -30.70
C SER A 27 3.43 -5.53 -31.70
N TYR A 28 3.70 -5.92 -32.95
CA TYR A 28 4.15 -5.05 -34.03
C TYR A 28 3.01 -4.57 -34.96
N LEU A 29 1.77 -4.98 -34.70
CA LEU A 29 0.57 -4.57 -35.43
C LEU A 29 0.02 -3.22 -34.92
N ASN A 30 -1.18 -2.84 -35.35
CA ASN A 30 -1.82 -1.63 -34.85
C ASN A 30 -1.84 -1.63 -33.30
N PRO A 31 -1.74 -0.45 -32.66
CA PRO A 31 -1.86 -0.34 -31.21
C PRO A 31 -3.11 -1.05 -30.68
N ILE A 32 -3.01 -1.72 -29.53
CA ILE A 32 -4.16 -2.40 -28.89
C ILE A 32 -5.33 -1.43 -28.68
N ALA A 33 -5.05 -0.15 -28.41
CA ALA A 33 -6.08 0.87 -28.27
C ALA A 33 -7.00 1.03 -29.50
N ASP A 34 -6.54 0.65 -30.69
CA ASP A 34 -7.29 0.73 -31.94
C ASP A 34 -8.05 -0.58 -32.27
N VAL A 35 -7.80 -1.67 -31.51
CA VAL A 35 -8.51 -2.94 -31.66
C VAL A 35 -9.91 -2.80 -31.09
N GLU A 36 -10.90 -3.38 -31.77
CA GLU A 36 -12.29 -3.43 -31.31
C GLU A 36 -12.39 -3.99 -29.88
N GLN A 37 -13.24 -3.36 -29.06
CA GLN A 37 -13.51 -3.74 -27.68
C GLN A 37 -14.98 -4.14 -27.51
N ALA A 38 -15.22 -5.37 -27.06
CA ALA A 38 -16.51 -5.84 -26.61
C ALA A 38 -16.66 -5.55 -25.10
N ILE A 39 -17.65 -4.72 -24.76
CA ILE A 39 -17.91 -4.28 -23.38
C ILE A 39 -19.03 -5.13 -22.78
N MET A 40 -18.74 -5.80 -21.67
CA MET A 40 -19.69 -6.64 -20.96
C MET A 40 -20.68 -5.81 -20.14
N PRO A 41 -21.89 -6.33 -19.87
CA PRO A 41 -22.82 -5.71 -18.93
C PRO A 41 -22.18 -5.53 -17.55
N LYS A 42 -22.38 -4.35 -16.95
CA LYS A 42 -21.86 -4.06 -15.61
C LYS A 42 -22.44 -5.06 -14.57
N GLN A 43 -21.57 -5.66 -13.77
CA GLN A 43 -21.94 -6.48 -12.61
C GLN A 43 -21.92 -5.66 -11.31
N ASN A 44 -22.57 -6.17 -10.27
CA ASN A 44 -22.51 -5.60 -8.92
C ASN A 44 -21.78 -6.58 -8.01
N ASN A 45 -20.46 -6.40 -7.88
CA ASN A 45 -19.60 -7.35 -7.16
C ASN A 45 -19.98 -7.47 -5.70
N LYS A 46 -20.46 -6.38 -5.08
CA LYS A 46 -20.92 -6.40 -3.69
C LYS A 46 -22.14 -7.30 -3.49
N GLU A 47 -23.14 -7.18 -4.36
CA GLU A 47 -24.35 -8.02 -4.29
C GLU A 47 -24.03 -9.49 -4.61
N LEU A 48 -23.14 -9.75 -5.56
CA LEU A 48 -22.70 -11.10 -5.91
C LEU A 48 -21.92 -11.75 -4.74
N LEU A 49 -20.99 -11.01 -4.13
CA LEU A 49 -20.23 -11.49 -2.97
C LEU A 49 -21.14 -11.77 -1.77
N GLU A 50 -22.09 -10.86 -1.46
CA GLU A 50 -23.05 -11.09 -0.38
C GLU A 50 -23.95 -12.31 -0.66
N ALA A 51 -24.39 -12.49 -1.91
CA ALA A 51 -25.19 -13.66 -2.30
C ALA A 51 -24.41 -14.97 -2.19
N GLU A 52 -23.11 -14.97 -2.51
CA GLU A 52 -22.22 -16.12 -2.37
C GLU A 52 -21.94 -16.44 -0.89
N MET A 53 -21.60 -15.44 -0.06
CA MET A 53 -21.37 -15.65 1.38
C MET A 53 -22.59 -16.24 2.09
N ASN A 54 -23.79 -15.87 1.67
CA ASN A 54 -25.05 -16.41 2.21
C ASN A 54 -25.34 -17.87 1.78
N GLN A 55 -24.67 -18.36 0.74
CA GLN A 55 -24.85 -19.72 0.20
C GLN A 55 -23.80 -20.71 0.69
N ARG A 56 -22.66 -20.23 1.24
CA ARG A 56 -21.60 -21.10 1.75
C ARG A 56 -22.12 -22.03 2.85
N ALA A 57 -21.98 -23.33 2.62
CA ALA A 57 -22.31 -24.38 3.57
C ALA A 57 -21.49 -25.65 3.26
N PRO A 58 -21.34 -26.57 4.23
CA PRO A 58 -20.68 -27.85 3.98
C PRO A 58 -21.34 -28.60 2.81
N GLY A 59 -20.52 -29.08 1.86
CA GLY A 59 -20.99 -29.80 0.68
C GLY A 59 -21.57 -28.91 -0.44
N ILE A 60 -21.26 -27.61 -0.46
CA ILE A 60 -21.60 -26.68 -1.56
C ILE A 60 -20.31 -26.07 -2.10
N ALA A 61 -20.10 -26.16 -3.42
CA ALA A 61 -18.96 -25.57 -4.10
C ALA A 61 -19.06 -24.03 -4.12
N PRO A 62 -18.02 -23.29 -3.71
CA PRO A 62 -18.01 -21.83 -3.78
C PRO A 62 -17.98 -21.31 -5.22
N HIS A 63 -18.59 -20.15 -5.46
CA HIS A 63 -18.49 -19.41 -6.72
C HIS A 63 -17.58 -18.20 -6.57
N PHE A 64 -16.70 -17.96 -7.55
CA PHE A 64 -15.86 -16.75 -7.62
C PHE A 64 -16.25 -15.81 -8.76
N ALA A 65 -16.90 -16.32 -9.81
CA ALA A 65 -17.26 -15.52 -10.98
C ALA A 65 -18.74 -15.64 -11.37
N GLN A 66 -19.26 -14.57 -11.97
CA GLN A 66 -20.55 -14.55 -12.63
C GLN A 66 -20.36 -14.84 -14.12
N ASN A 67 -20.95 -15.92 -14.60
CA ASN A 67 -20.96 -16.23 -16.03
C ASN A 67 -21.81 -15.18 -16.78
N ILE A 68 -21.23 -14.48 -17.75
CA ILE A 68 -21.93 -13.57 -18.67
C ILE A 68 -22.02 -14.27 -20.02
N GLN A 69 -23.24 -14.61 -20.42
CA GLN A 69 -23.47 -15.24 -21.71
C GLN A 69 -23.36 -14.21 -22.85
N VAL A 70 -22.58 -14.54 -23.87
CA VAL A 70 -22.34 -13.75 -25.07
C VAL A 70 -22.46 -14.62 -26.32
N PHE A 71 -22.34 -14.02 -27.50
CA PHE A 71 -22.19 -14.75 -28.75
C PHE A 71 -21.21 -13.98 -29.64
N ILE A 72 -19.94 -14.35 -29.57
CA ILE A 72 -18.83 -13.65 -30.22
C ILE A 72 -18.11 -14.62 -31.15
N THR A 73 -17.97 -14.21 -32.41
CA THR A 73 -17.24 -14.96 -33.44
C THR A 73 -16.32 -14.02 -34.22
N PRO A 74 -15.24 -14.51 -34.85
CA PRO A 74 -14.38 -13.70 -35.71
C PRO A 74 -15.07 -13.08 -36.94
N GLU A 75 -16.30 -13.52 -37.26
CA GLU A 75 -17.13 -12.97 -38.33
C GLU A 75 -17.97 -11.76 -37.87
N THR A 76 -18.26 -11.68 -36.57
CA THR A 76 -19.19 -10.69 -35.99
C THR A 76 -18.47 -9.60 -35.20
N HIS A 77 -17.30 -9.91 -34.63
CA HIS A 77 -16.53 -9.02 -33.77
C HIS A 77 -15.04 -9.12 -34.08
N GLY A 78 -14.30 -8.13 -33.61
CA GLY A 78 -12.85 -8.12 -33.63
C GLY A 78 -12.29 -7.59 -34.94
N THR A 79 -10.99 -7.32 -34.92
CA THR A 79 -10.27 -6.69 -36.01
C THR A 79 -9.33 -7.68 -36.67
N TRP A 80 -9.47 -7.86 -37.99
CA TRP A 80 -8.53 -8.64 -38.81
C TRP A 80 -7.45 -7.74 -39.41
N GLU A 81 -6.20 -8.17 -39.27
CA GLU A 81 -5.02 -7.58 -39.89
C GLU A 81 -4.22 -8.64 -40.64
N VAL A 82 -3.66 -8.28 -41.79
CA VAL A 82 -2.82 -9.18 -42.58
C VAL A 82 -1.39 -8.64 -42.57
N THR A 83 -0.44 -9.50 -42.18
CA THR A 83 0.99 -9.13 -42.12
C THR A 83 1.63 -9.24 -43.50
N GLN A 84 2.87 -8.73 -43.64
CA GLN A 84 3.63 -8.82 -44.90
C GLN A 84 4.05 -10.26 -45.27
N GLU A 85 3.81 -11.24 -44.40
CA GLU A 85 4.19 -12.65 -44.55
C GLU A 85 2.98 -13.57 -44.83
N ASP A 86 1.86 -13.03 -45.33
CA ASP A 86 0.61 -13.78 -45.58
C ASP A 86 0.02 -14.48 -44.33
N MET A 87 0.27 -13.92 -43.15
CA MET A 87 -0.38 -14.30 -41.89
C MET A 87 -1.56 -13.36 -41.60
N ALA A 88 -2.72 -13.92 -41.28
CA ALA A 88 -3.87 -13.22 -40.76
C ALA A 88 -3.84 -13.23 -39.23
N VAL A 89 -4.07 -12.06 -38.63
CA VAL A 89 -4.15 -11.87 -37.19
C VAL A 89 -5.50 -11.25 -36.85
N TRP A 90 -6.31 -11.96 -36.07
CA TRP A 90 -7.57 -11.46 -35.54
C TRP A 90 -7.39 -11.08 -34.07
N ARG A 91 -7.85 -9.89 -33.68
CA ARG A 91 -7.76 -9.41 -32.29
C ARG A 91 -9.09 -8.88 -31.80
N LEU A 92 -9.43 -9.18 -30.55
CA LEU A 92 -10.60 -8.64 -29.86
C LEU A 92 -10.24 -8.34 -28.39
N ARG A 93 -10.61 -7.16 -27.91
CA ARG A 93 -10.53 -6.82 -26.49
C ARG A 93 -11.85 -7.14 -25.80
N ILE A 94 -11.81 -7.84 -24.67
CA ILE A 94 -12.96 -8.10 -23.81
C ILE A 94 -12.80 -7.24 -22.57
N TYR A 95 -13.77 -6.35 -22.33
CA TYR A 95 -13.77 -5.47 -21.17
C TYR A 95 -14.97 -5.74 -20.27
N SER A 96 -14.71 -6.13 -19.02
CA SER A 96 -15.73 -6.44 -18.02
C SER A 96 -15.47 -5.60 -16.77
N LYS A 97 -15.94 -4.35 -16.82
CA LYS A 97 -15.66 -3.32 -15.80
C LYS A 97 -15.74 -3.85 -14.36
N GLU A 98 -14.72 -3.57 -13.57
CA GLU A 98 -14.58 -3.96 -12.14
C GLU A 98 -14.37 -5.47 -11.90
N ALA A 99 -14.21 -6.29 -12.95
CA ALA A 99 -13.81 -7.69 -12.77
C ALA A 99 -12.41 -7.77 -12.17
N LYS A 100 -12.19 -8.71 -11.24
CA LYS A 100 -10.87 -8.98 -10.67
C LYS A 100 -9.99 -9.80 -11.60
N SER A 101 -10.63 -10.68 -12.35
CA SER A 101 -10.03 -11.51 -13.39
C SER A 101 -11.10 -11.92 -14.40
N ILE A 102 -10.67 -12.41 -15.56
CA ILE A 102 -11.55 -12.92 -16.62
C ILE A 102 -11.02 -14.26 -17.12
N ASN A 103 -11.93 -15.23 -17.25
CA ASN A 103 -11.71 -16.46 -18.02
C ASN A 103 -12.86 -16.64 -19.03
N LEU A 104 -12.63 -17.47 -20.05
CA LEU A 104 -13.49 -17.61 -21.20
C LEU A 104 -13.94 -19.06 -21.41
N GLY A 105 -15.17 -19.24 -21.85
CA GLY A 105 -15.71 -20.51 -22.31
C GLY A 105 -16.07 -20.44 -23.80
N PHE A 106 -15.26 -21.07 -24.64
CA PHE A 106 -15.55 -21.29 -26.05
C PHE A 106 -16.34 -22.59 -26.21
N THR A 107 -17.59 -22.48 -26.66
CA THR A 107 -18.45 -23.63 -27.00
C THR A 107 -18.17 -24.18 -28.40
N LYS A 108 -17.33 -23.47 -29.17
CA LYS A 108 -16.71 -23.96 -30.39
C LYS A 108 -15.26 -23.48 -30.47
N TYR A 109 -14.32 -24.42 -30.50
CA TYR A 109 -12.91 -24.20 -30.74
C TYR A 109 -12.40 -25.24 -31.75
N VAL A 110 -12.13 -24.80 -32.98
CA VAL A 110 -11.45 -25.60 -34.00
C VAL A 110 -10.39 -24.72 -34.65
N MET A 111 -9.14 -24.92 -34.22
CA MET A 111 -7.97 -24.21 -34.71
C MET A 111 -7.39 -24.93 -35.94
N PRO A 112 -7.25 -24.27 -37.10
CA PRO A 112 -6.70 -24.88 -38.30
C PRO A 112 -5.17 -25.00 -38.24
N ASN A 113 -4.60 -25.85 -39.10
CA ASN A 113 -3.14 -26.06 -39.17
C ASN A 113 -2.36 -24.73 -39.29
N GLY A 114 -1.38 -24.54 -38.41
CA GLY A 114 -0.59 -23.31 -38.33
C GLY A 114 -1.25 -22.17 -37.57
N GLY A 115 -2.48 -22.36 -37.08
CA GLY A 115 -3.19 -21.45 -36.21
C GLY A 115 -2.68 -21.46 -34.77
N LYS A 116 -2.79 -20.32 -34.10
CA LYS A 116 -2.43 -20.11 -32.69
C LYS A 116 -3.41 -19.12 -32.07
N LEU A 117 -3.91 -19.40 -30.87
CA LEU A 117 -4.68 -18.47 -30.05
C LEU A 117 -3.87 -18.07 -28.82
N PHE A 118 -3.80 -16.78 -28.55
CA PHE A 118 -3.18 -16.18 -27.36
C PHE A 118 -4.23 -15.39 -26.58
N LEU A 119 -4.09 -15.40 -25.26
CA LEU A 119 -4.85 -14.57 -24.34
C LEU A 119 -3.87 -13.73 -23.55
N TYR A 120 -4.08 -12.42 -23.44
CA TYR A 120 -3.14 -11.58 -22.70
C TYR A 120 -3.78 -10.30 -22.16
N THR A 121 -3.18 -9.74 -21.12
CA THR A 121 -3.53 -8.41 -20.61
C THR A 121 -3.11 -7.31 -21.60
N PRO A 122 -3.82 -6.18 -21.71
CA PRO A 122 -3.48 -5.12 -22.68
C PRO A 122 -2.04 -4.58 -22.62
N ASP A 123 -1.36 -4.72 -21.47
CA ASP A 123 0.03 -4.32 -21.23
C ASP A 123 1.04 -5.46 -21.45
N TYR A 124 0.59 -6.67 -21.79
CA TYR A 124 1.38 -7.89 -21.96
C TYR A 124 2.07 -8.38 -20.67
N SER A 125 1.61 -7.95 -19.49
CA SER A 125 2.13 -8.47 -18.22
C SER A 125 1.83 -9.96 -18.04
N GLU A 126 0.67 -10.41 -18.49
CA GLU A 126 0.28 -11.82 -18.51
C GLU A 126 -0.05 -12.28 -19.94
N VAL A 127 0.47 -13.45 -20.32
CA VAL A 127 0.26 -14.05 -21.66
C VAL A 127 0.07 -15.55 -21.51
N GLN A 128 -1.06 -16.06 -21.99
CA GLN A 128 -1.40 -17.48 -22.03
C GLN A 128 -1.50 -17.99 -23.48
N GLY A 129 -1.17 -19.27 -23.65
CA GLY A 129 -1.06 -19.94 -24.93
C GLY A 129 0.38 -20.02 -25.47
N PRO A 130 0.57 -20.37 -26.76
CA PRO A 130 -0.47 -20.52 -27.76
C PRO A 130 -1.31 -21.79 -27.55
N PHE A 131 -2.63 -21.66 -27.64
CA PHE A 131 -3.52 -22.79 -27.94
C PHE A 131 -3.46 -23.03 -29.46
N THR A 132 -3.38 -24.28 -29.88
CA THR A 132 -3.03 -24.71 -31.23
C THR A 132 -4.02 -25.76 -31.73
N PRO A 133 -3.80 -26.37 -32.92
CA PRO A 133 -4.60 -27.51 -33.35
C PRO A 133 -4.41 -28.79 -32.53
N ALA A 134 -3.41 -28.82 -31.62
CA ALA A 134 -3.27 -29.92 -30.67
C ALA A 134 -4.43 -29.93 -29.67
N ASP A 135 -4.89 -28.74 -29.28
CA ASP A 135 -5.99 -28.48 -28.33
C ASP A 135 -7.40 -28.61 -28.98
N ASN A 136 -7.49 -29.26 -30.15
CA ASN A 136 -8.77 -29.49 -30.83
C ASN A 136 -9.39 -30.78 -30.31
N GLU A 137 -10.20 -30.67 -29.25
CA GLU A 137 -10.83 -31.83 -28.62
C GLU A 137 -12.07 -32.36 -29.36
N GLU A 138 -12.46 -33.62 -29.06
CA GLU A 138 -13.63 -34.27 -29.68
C GLU A 138 -14.93 -33.50 -29.39
N HIS A 139 -15.02 -32.86 -28.23
CA HIS A 139 -16.17 -32.03 -27.85
C HIS A 139 -16.10 -30.61 -28.43
N GLU A 140 -14.99 -30.22 -29.07
CA GLU A 140 -14.80 -28.92 -29.73
C GLU A 140 -15.03 -27.70 -28.80
N GLU A 141 -14.80 -27.84 -27.50
CA GLU A 141 -14.87 -26.72 -26.54
C GLU A 141 -13.48 -26.38 -26.03
N LEU A 142 -13.26 -25.12 -25.63
CA LEU A 142 -12.05 -24.69 -24.95
C LEU A 142 -12.42 -23.76 -23.80
N TRP A 143 -12.02 -24.14 -22.58
CA TRP A 143 -12.16 -23.31 -21.40
C TRP A 143 -10.79 -22.80 -20.98
N THR A 144 -10.67 -21.48 -20.81
CA THR A 144 -9.36 -20.85 -20.70
C THR A 144 -8.92 -20.72 -19.24
N PRO A 145 -7.60 -20.63 -18.97
CA PRO A 145 -7.13 -20.20 -17.66
C PRO A 145 -7.62 -18.78 -17.33
N ILE A 146 -7.52 -18.44 -16.05
CA ILE A 146 -7.88 -17.13 -15.52
C ILE A 146 -6.78 -16.10 -15.84
N ILE A 147 -7.18 -14.93 -16.35
CA ILE A 147 -6.31 -13.78 -16.64
C ILE A 147 -6.67 -12.63 -15.68
N PRO A 148 -5.71 -12.01 -14.97
CA PRO A 148 -6.01 -10.93 -14.03
C PRO A 148 -6.47 -9.65 -14.73
N GLY A 149 -7.25 -8.85 -14.00
CA GLY A 149 -7.73 -7.55 -14.44
C GLY A 149 -9.12 -7.56 -15.09
N ASP A 150 -9.63 -6.36 -15.38
CA ASP A 150 -10.96 -6.14 -15.94
C ASP A 150 -10.98 -6.07 -17.48
N GLU A 151 -9.83 -6.30 -18.11
CA GLU A 151 -9.65 -6.32 -19.55
C GLU A 151 -8.69 -7.43 -20.01
N LEU A 152 -9.09 -8.19 -21.03
CA LEU A 152 -8.23 -9.16 -21.71
C LEU A 152 -8.27 -8.97 -23.23
N VAL A 153 -7.24 -9.48 -23.92
CA VAL A 153 -7.17 -9.51 -25.38
C VAL A 153 -7.11 -10.95 -25.86
N ILE A 154 -7.98 -11.28 -26.81
CA ILE A 154 -7.94 -12.54 -27.57
C ILE A 154 -7.25 -12.24 -28.89
N GLU A 155 -6.18 -12.98 -29.20
CA GLU A 155 -5.48 -12.88 -30.49
C GLU A 155 -5.39 -14.26 -31.15
N VAL A 156 -5.85 -14.36 -32.39
CA VAL A 156 -5.65 -15.54 -33.22
C VAL A 156 -4.69 -15.20 -34.37
N GLN A 157 -3.63 -15.98 -34.53
CA GLN A 157 -2.69 -15.89 -35.65
C GLN A 157 -2.80 -17.15 -36.51
N LEU A 158 -2.98 -17.03 -37.82
CA LEU A 158 -3.00 -18.17 -38.74
C LEU A 158 -2.64 -17.78 -40.19
N PRO A 159 -2.24 -18.74 -41.05
CA PRO A 159 -2.07 -18.46 -42.48
C PRO A 159 -3.37 -17.97 -43.11
N VAL A 160 -3.30 -16.98 -44.00
CA VAL A 160 -4.50 -16.39 -44.67
C VAL A 160 -5.36 -17.45 -45.36
N GLU A 161 -4.74 -18.48 -45.95
CA GLU A 161 -5.44 -19.58 -46.62
C GLU A 161 -6.24 -20.50 -45.68
N GLN A 162 -6.00 -20.41 -44.37
CA GLN A 162 -6.70 -21.19 -43.34
C GLN A 162 -7.84 -20.43 -42.67
N MET A 163 -8.08 -19.16 -43.01
CA MET A 163 -9.11 -18.32 -42.37
C MET A 163 -10.52 -18.93 -42.43
N GLU A 164 -10.90 -19.54 -43.55
CA GLU A 164 -12.22 -20.18 -43.71
C GLU A 164 -12.37 -21.47 -42.89
N ASN A 165 -11.27 -22.02 -42.36
CA ASN A 165 -11.26 -23.25 -41.56
C ASN A 165 -11.29 -22.97 -40.05
N LEU A 166 -11.10 -21.72 -39.61
CA LEU A 166 -11.20 -21.32 -38.21
C LEU A 166 -12.67 -21.34 -37.78
N GLN A 167 -12.99 -22.11 -36.74
CA GLN A 167 -14.29 -22.05 -36.07
C GLN A 167 -14.05 -21.68 -34.62
N LEU A 168 -14.55 -20.51 -34.23
CA LEU A 168 -14.39 -19.98 -32.88
C LEU A 168 -15.70 -19.31 -32.47
N GLU A 169 -16.35 -19.86 -31.45
CA GLU A 169 -17.57 -19.31 -30.85
C GLU A 169 -17.36 -19.16 -29.34
N LEU A 170 -17.28 -17.90 -28.90
CA LEU A 170 -17.20 -17.54 -27.49
C LEU A 170 -18.61 -17.31 -26.96
N GLU A 171 -19.00 -18.08 -25.94
CA GLU A 171 -20.32 -17.98 -25.31
C GLU A 171 -20.28 -17.52 -23.86
N TYR A 172 -19.16 -17.70 -23.14
CA TYR A 172 -19.07 -17.30 -21.74
C TYR A 172 -17.88 -16.38 -21.51
N VAL A 173 -18.16 -15.18 -20.99
CA VAL A 173 -17.18 -14.30 -20.37
C VAL A 173 -17.43 -14.34 -18.87
N ASN A 174 -16.48 -14.85 -18.10
CA ASN A 174 -16.68 -15.10 -16.68
C ASN A 174 -16.09 -13.95 -15.87
N HIS A 175 -16.97 -13.18 -15.24
CA HIS A 175 -16.63 -11.98 -14.47
C HIS A 175 -16.32 -12.37 -13.03
N ASP A 176 -15.05 -12.38 -12.64
CA ASP A 176 -14.65 -12.63 -11.27
C ASP A 176 -15.02 -11.44 -10.35
N PHE A 177 -15.90 -11.70 -9.38
CA PHE A 177 -16.38 -10.71 -8.42
C PHE A 177 -15.75 -10.84 -7.03
N ILE A 178 -14.96 -11.89 -6.81
CA ILE A 178 -14.26 -12.16 -5.55
C ILE A 178 -12.80 -11.75 -5.66
N GLY A 179 -12.10 -12.22 -6.70
CA GLY A 179 -10.65 -12.11 -6.84
C GLY A 179 -9.98 -13.44 -6.62
N PHE A 180 -10.19 -14.38 -7.54
CA PHE A 180 -9.49 -15.68 -7.56
C PHE A 180 -7.97 -15.52 -7.69
N LEU A 181 -7.53 -14.44 -8.33
CA LEU A 181 -6.13 -14.01 -8.42
C LEU A 181 -5.78 -12.85 -7.49
N ASP A 182 -6.79 -12.04 -7.14
CA ASP A 182 -6.66 -10.85 -6.32
C ASP A 182 -7.16 -11.21 -4.92
N MET A 183 -6.28 -11.87 -4.18
CA MET A 183 -6.47 -12.55 -2.88
C MET A 183 -6.96 -11.64 -1.73
N SER A 184 -7.72 -10.58 -1.99
CA SER A 184 -8.02 -9.53 -1.01
C SER A 184 -9.41 -9.63 -0.36
N THR A 185 -10.26 -10.58 -0.75
CA THR A 185 -11.68 -10.59 -0.30
C THR A 185 -12.12 -11.82 0.47
N VAL A 186 -11.57 -13.01 0.16
CA VAL A 186 -11.77 -14.23 0.93
C VAL A 186 -10.48 -15.03 0.94
N LEU A 187 -9.71 -14.88 2.00
CA LEU A 187 -8.45 -15.60 2.21
C LEU A 187 -8.65 -16.87 3.04
N SER A 188 -7.74 -17.80 2.85
CA SER A 188 -7.52 -18.93 3.72
C SER A 188 -7.04 -18.48 5.09
N GLY A 189 -7.53 -19.12 6.15
CA GLY A 189 -7.17 -18.75 7.52
C GLY A 189 -5.69 -18.98 7.83
N SER A 190 -5.13 -18.17 8.74
CA SER A 190 -3.70 -18.18 9.08
C SER A 190 -3.17 -19.48 9.68
N CYS A 191 -4.04 -20.30 10.28
CA CYS A 191 -3.63 -21.56 10.90
C CYS A 191 -3.19 -22.63 9.88
N ASN A 192 -3.55 -22.46 8.60
CA ASN A 192 -3.12 -23.35 7.53
C ASN A 192 -1.58 -23.32 7.38
N LEU A 193 -1.00 -24.46 7.03
CA LEU A 193 0.44 -24.62 6.83
C LEU A 193 0.75 -24.69 5.32
N ASP A 194 1.60 -23.78 4.83
CA ASP A 194 2.03 -23.81 3.43
C ASP A 194 2.79 -25.10 3.10
N VAL A 195 2.53 -25.68 1.93
CA VAL A 195 3.23 -26.88 1.47
C VAL A 195 4.72 -26.69 1.25
N ILE A 196 5.22 -25.46 1.07
CA ILE A 196 6.64 -25.18 0.86
C ILE A 196 7.45 -25.23 2.17
N CYS A 197 6.80 -25.10 3.33
CA CYS A 197 7.46 -25.18 4.63
C CYS A 197 8.23 -26.49 4.78
N GLY A 198 9.45 -26.40 5.31
CA GLY A 198 10.36 -27.54 5.45
C GLY A 198 11.17 -27.53 6.74
N GLU A 199 12.23 -28.34 6.79
CA GLU A 199 13.10 -28.46 7.97
C GLU A 199 13.71 -27.11 8.39
N ALA A 200 14.14 -26.30 7.42
CA ALA A 200 14.71 -24.97 7.66
C ALA A 200 13.71 -24.01 8.32
N ASP A 201 12.41 -24.24 8.11
CA ASP A 201 11.32 -23.42 8.63
C ASP A 201 10.71 -23.98 9.93
N GLY A 202 11.28 -25.07 10.48
CA GLY A 202 10.76 -25.74 11.68
C GLY A 202 9.70 -26.81 11.41
N TRP A 203 9.48 -27.20 10.15
CA TRP A 203 8.47 -28.17 9.72
C TRP A 203 9.09 -29.39 8.98
N PRO A 204 10.03 -30.14 9.61
CA PRO A 204 10.72 -31.26 8.96
C PRO A 204 9.76 -32.38 8.51
N LEU A 205 8.59 -32.50 9.15
CA LEU A 205 7.59 -33.51 8.79
C LEU A 205 7.04 -33.35 7.37
N VAL A 206 7.06 -32.14 6.79
CA VAL A 206 6.50 -31.89 5.45
C VAL A 206 7.42 -32.47 4.36
N GLU A 207 8.71 -32.62 4.65
CA GLU A 207 9.69 -33.22 3.71
C GLU A 207 9.32 -34.65 3.31
N ASP A 208 8.66 -35.37 4.21
CA ASP A 208 8.21 -36.72 3.92
C ASP A 208 7.09 -36.75 2.88
N TYR A 209 6.44 -35.63 2.52
CA TYR A 209 5.24 -35.61 1.66
C TYR A 209 5.38 -34.81 0.36
N ARG A 210 6.61 -34.44 -0.02
CA ARG A 210 6.91 -33.67 -1.24
C ARG A 210 6.36 -34.30 -2.52
N ASP A 211 6.27 -35.63 -2.55
CA ASP A 211 5.68 -36.41 -3.63
C ASP A 211 4.17 -36.16 -3.76
N ILE A 212 3.38 -36.49 -2.75
CA ILE A 212 1.93 -36.38 -2.81
C ILE A 212 1.42 -34.94 -2.91
N ILE A 213 2.20 -33.95 -2.48
CA ILE A 213 1.90 -32.52 -2.69
C ILE A 213 1.77 -32.18 -4.19
N GLN A 214 2.55 -32.84 -5.06
CA GLN A 214 2.52 -32.66 -6.51
C GLN A 214 1.33 -33.37 -7.19
N SER A 215 0.52 -34.12 -6.43
CA SER A 215 -0.70 -34.74 -6.96
C SER A 215 -1.92 -33.82 -6.97
N VAL A 216 -1.86 -32.71 -6.22
CA VAL A 216 -3.02 -31.85 -5.92
C VAL A 216 -3.02 -30.57 -6.75
N ALA A 217 -4.18 -30.15 -7.22
CA ALA A 217 -4.43 -28.89 -7.91
C ALA A 217 -5.68 -28.18 -7.36
N VAL A 218 -5.67 -26.85 -7.44
CA VAL A 218 -6.90 -26.06 -7.38
C VAL A 218 -7.59 -26.15 -8.74
N ILE A 219 -8.90 -26.25 -8.76
CA ILE A 219 -9.67 -26.39 -9.98
C ILE A 219 -10.72 -25.30 -10.12
N SER A 220 -11.01 -24.93 -11.37
CA SER A 220 -12.20 -24.19 -11.75
C SER A 220 -13.10 -25.05 -12.62
N THR A 221 -14.42 -24.94 -12.45
CA THR A 221 -15.39 -25.61 -13.33
C THR A 221 -16.48 -24.62 -13.74
N GLY A 222 -16.95 -24.74 -14.98
CA GLY A 222 -17.89 -23.81 -15.60
C GLY A 222 -17.37 -22.36 -15.66
N GLY A 223 -16.06 -22.16 -15.43
CA GLY A 223 -15.43 -20.85 -15.31
C GLY A 223 -15.87 -20.01 -14.10
N SER A 224 -16.63 -20.57 -13.15
CA SER A 224 -17.23 -19.80 -12.06
C SER A 224 -17.15 -20.41 -10.67
N THR A 225 -16.95 -21.72 -10.53
CA THR A 225 -16.74 -22.36 -9.23
C THR A 225 -15.29 -22.74 -9.03
N PHE A 226 -14.91 -22.96 -7.77
CA PHE A 226 -13.63 -23.55 -7.44
C PHE A 226 -13.73 -24.66 -6.41
N CYS A 227 -12.80 -25.61 -6.50
CA CYS A 227 -12.63 -26.74 -5.60
C CYS A 227 -11.15 -27.17 -5.60
N THR A 228 -10.85 -28.26 -4.89
CA THR A 228 -9.58 -28.98 -4.99
C THR A 228 -9.82 -30.31 -5.73
N GLY A 229 -8.79 -30.82 -6.42
CA GLY A 229 -8.77 -32.21 -6.85
C GLY A 229 -7.34 -32.75 -6.95
N PHE A 230 -7.21 -34.00 -7.37
CA PHE A 230 -5.92 -34.69 -7.36
C PHE A 230 -5.81 -35.82 -8.39
N LEU A 231 -4.58 -36.09 -8.84
CA LEU A 231 -4.26 -37.20 -9.74
C LEU A 231 -4.21 -38.54 -9.02
N VAL A 232 -4.73 -39.58 -9.65
CA VAL A 232 -4.82 -40.93 -9.07
C VAL A 232 -4.16 -41.94 -9.99
N ASN A 233 -3.25 -42.74 -9.43
CA ASN A 233 -2.60 -43.83 -10.15
C ASN A 233 -3.59 -44.99 -10.40
N ASN A 234 -3.30 -45.84 -11.39
CA ASN A 234 -4.10 -47.03 -11.68
C ASN A 234 -3.22 -48.29 -11.78
N ALA A 235 -3.84 -49.47 -11.67
CA ALA A 235 -3.13 -50.75 -11.63
C ALA A 235 -2.40 -51.10 -12.94
N ALA A 236 -2.71 -50.46 -14.06
CA ALA A 236 -1.93 -50.58 -15.30
C ALA A 236 -0.66 -49.72 -15.26
N GLN A 237 -0.59 -48.73 -14.36
CA GLN A 237 0.52 -47.79 -14.19
C GLN A 237 0.93 -47.11 -15.51
N ASP A 238 -0.06 -46.79 -16.33
CA ASP A 238 0.08 -46.18 -17.65
C ASP A 238 -0.04 -44.66 -17.63
N CYS A 239 -0.29 -44.08 -16.45
CA CYS A 239 -0.42 -42.64 -16.21
C CYS A 239 -1.50 -41.97 -17.06
N THR A 240 -2.56 -42.74 -17.37
CA THR A 240 -3.85 -42.17 -17.76
C THR A 240 -4.18 -41.04 -16.77
N PRO A 241 -4.50 -39.82 -17.24
CA PRO A 241 -4.63 -38.61 -16.42
C PRO A 241 -5.95 -38.59 -15.63
N TYR A 242 -6.18 -39.64 -14.84
CA TYR A 242 -7.31 -39.75 -13.94
C TYR A 242 -7.18 -38.73 -12.83
N PHE A 243 -8.18 -37.87 -12.72
CA PHE A 243 -8.25 -36.80 -11.75
C PHE A 243 -9.55 -36.94 -10.94
N MET A 244 -9.43 -36.89 -9.62
CA MET A 244 -10.53 -37.10 -8.69
C MET A 244 -10.82 -35.82 -7.90
N THR A 245 -12.10 -35.57 -7.64
CA THR A 245 -12.60 -34.48 -6.80
C THR A 245 -13.92 -34.91 -6.14
N ALA A 246 -14.64 -33.98 -5.51
CA ALA A 246 -15.91 -34.23 -4.87
C ALA A 246 -17.10 -34.18 -5.84
N TYR A 247 -18.15 -34.97 -5.56
CA TYR A 247 -19.39 -34.96 -6.34
C TYR A 247 -20.10 -33.60 -6.26
N HIS A 248 -20.10 -32.98 -5.08
CA HIS A 248 -20.73 -31.67 -4.89
C HIS A 248 -19.97 -30.50 -5.55
N CYS A 249 -18.75 -30.71 -6.06
CA CYS A 249 -18.09 -29.76 -6.98
C CYS A 249 -18.80 -29.69 -8.35
N ASN A 250 -19.83 -30.53 -8.56
CA ASN A 250 -20.82 -30.44 -9.64
C ASN A 250 -20.24 -30.54 -11.06
N ILE A 251 -19.21 -31.38 -11.22
CA ILE A 251 -18.77 -31.86 -12.52
C ILE A 251 -19.73 -32.95 -13.00
N THR A 252 -20.32 -32.74 -14.15
CA THR A 252 -21.30 -33.60 -14.80
C THR A 252 -20.88 -33.85 -16.24
N SER A 253 -21.53 -34.80 -16.93
CA SER A 253 -21.29 -35.04 -18.36
C SER A 253 -21.71 -33.89 -19.29
N GLY A 254 -22.21 -32.78 -18.75
CA GLY A 254 -22.63 -31.60 -19.52
C GLY A 254 -21.75 -30.37 -19.27
N ASN A 255 -20.74 -30.48 -18.42
CA ASN A 255 -19.79 -29.40 -18.13
C ASN A 255 -18.39 -29.94 -17.78
N ASP A 256 -18.09 -31.21 -17.98
CA ASP A 256 -16.78 -31.83 -17.73
C ASP A 256 -15.66 -31.22 -18.58
N GLN A 257 -16.00 -30.74 -19.78
CA GLN A 257 -15.12 -30.00 -20.68
C GLN A 257 -14.64 -28.66 -20.09
N SER A 258 -15.36 -28.14 -19.09
CA SER A 258 -15.08 -26.84 -18.48
C SER A 258 -14.11 -26.88 -17.31
N LEU A 259 -13.59 -28.06 -16.98
CA LEU A 259 -12.61 -28.22 -15.93
C LEU A 259 -11.28 -27.59 -16.34
N VAL A 260 -10.77 -26.67 -15.52
CA VAL A 260 -9.42 -26.15 -15.58
C VAL A 260 -8.73 -26.47 -14.26
N ALA A 261 -7.60 -27.16 -14.29
CA ALA A 261 -6.82 -27.53 -13.11
C ALA A 261 -5.49 -26.78 -13.10
N TYR A 262 -5.16 -26.12 -12.00
CA TYR A 262 -3.95 -25.32 -11.84
C TYR A 262 -2.96 -26.03 -10.90
N TRP A 263 -1.82 -26.41 -11.45
CA TRP A 263 -0.72 -27.07 -10.77
C TRP A 263 0.21 -26.06 -10.12
N ASN A 264 0.96 -26.51 -9.11
CA ASN A 264 2.02 -25.73 -8.47
C ASN A 264 1.59 -24.34 -7.93
N TYR A 265 0.28 -24.12 -7.75
CA TYR A 265 -0.25 -22.92 -7.13
C TYR A 265 -0.01 -22.98 -5.61
N GLN A 266 1.12 -22.46 -5.18
CA GLN A 266 1.55 -22.49 -3.79
C GLN A 266 2.45 -21.30 -3.50
N ASN A 267 2.55 -20.91 -2.23
CA ASN A 267 3.38 -19.77 -1.85
C ASN A 267 4.87 -20.09 -2.10
N SER A 268 5.65 -19.10 -2.53
CA SER A 268 7.05 -19.30 -2.91
C SER A 268 8.00 -19.42 -1.72
N PHE A 269 7.52 -19.15 -0.51
CA PHE A 269 8.26 -19.23 0.74
C PHE A 269 7.34 -19.68 1.88
N CYS A 270 7.90 -20.21 2.97
CA CYS A 270 7.08 -20.67 4.09
C CYS A 270 6.50 -19.49 4.88
N ARG A 271 5.18 -19.32 4.88
CA ARG A 271 4.51 -18.45 5.85
C ARG A 271 4.20 -19.30 7.07
N GLN A 272 4.73 -18.90 8.22
CA GLN A 272 4.58 -19.67 9.45
C GLN A 272 3.09 -19.82 9.80
N PRO A 273 2.57 -21.03 10.05
CA PRO A 273 1.16 -21.19 10.39
C PRO A 273 0.85 -20.48 11.71
N ASN A 274 -0.37 -19.97 11.82
CA ASN A 274 -0.86 -19.07 12.87
C ASN A 274 -0.19 -17.69 12.92
N SER A 275 0.68 -17.36 11.96
CA SER A 275 1.16 -15.98 11.78
C SER A 275 0.17 -15.16 10.95
N PRO A 276 0.09 -13.83 11.13
CA PRO A 276 -0.70 -12.97 10.25
C PRO A 276 -0.35 -13.20 8.79
N GLN A 277 0.94 -13.33 8.46
CA GLN A 277 1.41 -13.56 7.10
C GLN A 277 0.76 -14.78 6.44
N SER A 278 0.56 -15.88 7.17
CA SER A 278 -0.08 -17.09 6.62
C SER A 278 -1.55 -16.87 6.26
N GLY A 279 -2.23 -15.89 6.87
CA GLY A 279 -3.61 -15.53 6.52
C GLY A 279 -3.73 -14.35 5.54
N GLN A 280 -2.62 -13.90 4.96
CA GLN A 280 -2.55 -12.80 4.00
C GLN A 280 -2.41 -13.34 2.55
N PRO A 281 -2.62 -12.49 1.52
CA PRO A 281 -2.34 -12.85 0.13
C PRO A 281 -0.98 -13.52 -0.04
N GLY A 282 -0.96 -14.67 -0.72
CA GLY A 282 0.28 -15.32 -1.10
C GLY A 282 0.86 -14.74 -2.39
N ASN A 283 1.78 -15.47 -3.00
CA ASN A 283 2.38 -15.13 -4.29
C ASN A 283 2.41 -16.31 -5.27
N GLY A 284 1.50 -17.28 -5.09
CA GLY A 284 1.41 -18.42 -5.98
C GLY A 284 0.97 -18.00 -7.39
N THR A 285 1.42 -18.75 -8.40
CA THR A 285 1.07 -18.48 -9.82
C THR A 285 0.11 -19.54 -10.36
N LEU A 286 -0.83 -19.14 -11.22
CA LEU A 286 -1.77 -20.04 -11.93
C LEU A 286 -1.34 -20.35 -13.38
N SER A 287 -0.06 -20.21 -13.71
CA SER A 287 0.44 -20.33 -15.09
C SER A 287 0.58 -21.77 -15.60
N ASP A 288 0.57 -22.76 -14.70
CA ASP A 288 0.76 -24.16 -15.02
C ASP A 288 -0.58 -24.90 -14.88
N PHE A 289 -1.20 -25.30 -15.98
CA PHE A 289 -2.57 -25.81 -15.95
C PHE A 289 -2.84 -26.88 -17.01
N ASN A 290 -3.92 -27.63 -16.80
CA ASN A 290 -4.60 -28.44 -17.79
C ASN A 290 -6.04 -27.93 -17.95
N THR A 291 -6.63 -28.09 -19.14
CA THR A 291 -8.02 -27.75 -19.42
C THR A 291 -8.70 -28.88 -20.18
N GLY A 292 -10.01 -29.04 -20.00
CA GLY A 292 -10.79 -30.08 -20.65
C GLY A 292 -10.73 -31.42 -19.92
N SER A 293 -11.89 -32.09 -19.79
CA SER A 293 -11.95 -33.45 -19.26
C SER A 293 -13.20 -34.20 -19.69
N VAL A 294 -13.16 -35.52 -19.53
CA VAL A 294 -14.32 -36.40 -19.66
C VAL A 294 -14.67 -37.06 -18.32
N LEU A 295 -15.93 -36.99 -17.93
CA LEU A 295 -16.47 -37.65 -16.75
C LEU A 295 -16.43 -39.18 -16.92
N ARG A 296 -15.76 -39.86 -15.98
CA ARG A 296 -15.65 -41.32 -15.95
C ARG A 296 -16.62 -41.96 -14.95
N ALA A 297 -16.66 -41.44 -13.73
CA ALA A 297 -17.56 -41.93 -12.70
C ALA A 297 -17.92 -40.86 -11.67
N ALA A 298 -19.11 -40.93 -11.11
CA ALA A 298 -19.55 -40.03 -10.04
C ALA A 298 -20.55 -40.75 -9.12
N TYR A 299 -20.45 -40.54 -7.81
CA TYR A 299 -21.35 -41.18 -6.86
C TYR A 299 -21.64 -40.33 -5.63
N GLN A 300 -22.90 -39.89 -5.53
CA GLN A 300 -23.37 -38.99 -4.47
C GLN A 300 -23.19 -39.54 -3.04
N SER A 301 -23.32 -40.87 -2.82
CA SER A 301 -23.36 -41.40 -1.44
C SER A 301 -22.01 -41.35 -0.71
N SER A 302 -20.91 -41.42 -1.45
CA SER A 302 -19.55 -41.19 -0.94
C SER A 302 -18.93 -39.93 -1.55
N ASP A 303 -19.75 -39.06 -2.14
CA ASP A 303 -19.39 -37.74 -2.67
C ASP A 303 -18.13 -37.68 -3.56
N PHE A 304 -17.91 -38.67 -4.44
CA PHE A 304 -16.74 -38.66 -5.33
C PHE A 304 -17.13 -38.39 -6.79
N THR A 305 -16.21 -37.75 -7.51
CA THR A 305 -16.20 -37.64 -8.97
C THR A 305 -14.82 -37.96 -9.51
N LEU A 306 -14.76 -38.79 -10.55
CA LEU A 306 -13.57 -39.16 -11.30
C LEU A 306 -13.73 -38.70 -12.75
N VAL A 307 -12.78 -37.90 -13.22
CA VAL A 307 -12.65 -37.47 -14.61
C VAL A 307 -11.31 -37.96 -15.18
N GLU A 308 -11.17 -37.86 -16.49
CA GLU A 308 -9.92 -38.05 -17.21
C GLU A 308 -9.66 -36.78 -18.02
N PHE A 309 -8.51 -36.13 -17.85
CA PHE A 309 -8.14 -34.98 -18.68
C PHE A 309 -8.01 -35.40 -20.14
N ASP A 310 -8.37 -34.49 -21.06
CA ASP A 310 -8.30 -34.76 -22.51
C ASP A 310 -6.85 -34.90 -22.98
N ASP A 311 -5.97 -34.10 -22.40
CA ASP A 311 -4.52 -34.10 -22.64
C ASP A 311 -3.71 -34.75 -21.49
N PRO A 312 -2.49 -35.22 -21.78
CA PRO A 312 -1.51 -35.50 -20.74
C PRO A 312 -1.33 -34.32 -19.78
N VAL A 313 -1.07 -34.62 -18.51
CA VAL A 313 -0.77 -33.59 -17.52
C VAL A 313 0.43 -32.76 -17.97
N SER A 314 0.40 -31.44 -17.75
CA SER A 314 1.49 -30.53 -18.08
C SER A 314 2.85 -31.07 -17.62
N GLU A 315 3.86 -31.08 -18.50
CA GLU A 315 5.21 -31.56 -18.13
C GLU A 315 5.86 -30.67 -17.05
N THR A 316 5.49 -29.39 -16.98
CA THR A 316 5.99 -28.46 -15.96
C THR A 316 5.33 -28.65 -14.60
N ALA A 317 4.20 -29.37 -14.54
CA ALA A 317 3.55 -29.72 -13.29
C ALA A 317 4.44 -30.60 -12.40
N ASN A 318 5.37 -31.34 -13.00
CA ASN A 318 6.15 -32.39 -12.35
C ASN A 318 5.22 -33.31 -11.53
N ALA A 319 4.11 -33.72 -12.15
CA ALA A 319 2.98 -34.22 -11.41
C ALA A 319 3.25 -35.58 -10.75
N PHE A 320 2.53 -35.87 -9.67
CA PHE A 320 2.55 -37.16 -9.00
C PHE A 320 1.18 -37.82 -9.07
N PHE A 321 1.09 -39.03 -9.60
CA PHE A 321 -0.13 -39.83 -9.58
C PHE A 321 -0.20 -40.54 -8.24
N ALA A 322 -1.04 -40.05 -7.34
CA ALA A 322 -1.10 -40.57 -5.98
C ALA A 322 -1.59 -42.02 -5.94
N GLY A 323 -1.00 -42.80 -5.03
CA GLY A 323 -1.44 -44.17 -4.74
C GLY A 323 -2.76 -44.17 -3.97
N TRP A 324 -3.40 -45.32 -3.84
CA TRP A 324 -4.70 -45.45 -3.19
C TRP A 324 -4.83 -46.74 -2.39
N SER A 325 -5.75 -46.73 -1.42
CA SER A 325 -6.15 -47.87 -0.61
C SER A 325 -7.67 -47.99 -0.60
N ALA A 326 -8.18 -49.10 -1.15
CA ALA A 326 -9.58 -49.51 -1.13
C ALA A 326 -9.86 -50.54 -0.02
N GLU A 327 -8.97 -50.67 0.98
CA GLU A 327 -9.18 -51.56 2.12
C GLU A 327 -10.27 -51.01 3.08
N ASP A 328 -11.03 -51.91 3.69
CA ASP A 328 -12.07 -51.60 4.69
C ASP A 328 -11.44 -51.39 6.07
N VAL A 329 -10.57 -50.38 6.19
CA VAL A 329 -9.81 -50.08 7.41
C VAL A 329 -9.72 -48.57 7.61
N ALA A 330 -9.98 -48.12 8.84
CA ALA A 330 -9.78 -46.71 9.21
C ALA A 330 -8.28 -46.39 9.32
N PRO A 331 -7.81 -45.29 8.69
CA PRO A 331 -6.44 -44.79 8.87
C PRO A 331 -6.08 -44.57 10.35
N THR A 332 -4.83 -44.88 10.71
CA THR A 332 -4.31 -44.65 12.08
C THR A 332 -3.76 -43.25 12.28
N SER A 333 -3.49 -42.55 11.19
CA SER A 333 -3.19 -41.12 11.07
C SER A 333 -3.58 -40.71 9.66
N ALA A 334 -3.76 -39.42 9.41
CA ALA A 334 -4.13 -38.93 8.10
C ALA A 334 -3.47 -37.59 7.76
N ILE A 335 -3.32 -37.35 6.45
CA ILE A 335 -2.78 -36.12 5.89
C ILE A 335 -3.72 -35.66 4.79
N THR A 336 -3.94 -34.35 4.67
CA THR A 336 -4.65 -33.76 3.53
C THR A 336 -3.81 -32.65 2.93
N VAL A 337 -3.78 -32.57 1.60
CA VAL A 337 -3.17 -31.47 0.84
C VAL A 337 -4.29 -30.81 0.06
N HIS A 338 -4.48 -29.51 0.21
CA HIS A 338 -5.71 -28.85 -0.24
C HIS A 338 -5.53 -27.37 -0.59
N HIS A 339 -6.54 -26.77 -1.22
CA HIS A 339 -6.61 -25.34 -1.51
C HIS A 339 -7.77 -24.69 -0.74
N PRO A 340 -7.55 -24.30 0.53
CA PRO A 340 -8.57 -23.62 1.34
C PRO A 340 -8.90 -22.26 0.74
N SER A 341 -10.18 -21.86 0.70
CA SER A 341 -10.69 -20.65 0.04
C SER A 341 -10.37 -20.52 -1.46
N GLY A 342 -9.79 -21.55 -2.08
CA GLY A 342 -9.27 -21.47 -3.45
C GLY A 342 -7.86 -20.85 -3.52
N ASP A 343 -7.23 -20.54 -2.37
CA ASP A 343 -5.89 -19.95 -2.24
C ASP A 343 -4.76 -20.99 -2.45
N GLU A 344 -3.51 -20.55 -2.24
CA GLU A 344 -2.32 -21.39 -2.32
C GLU A 344 -2.45 -22.70 -1.55
N LYS A 345 -1.81 -23.74 -2.10
CA LYS A 345 -1.80 -25.10 -1.57
C LYS A 345 -1.29 -25.17 -0.12
N ARG A 346 -2.04 -25.85 0.73
CA ARG A 346 -1.76 -26.09 2.15
C ARG A 346 -1.73 -27.58 2.47
N ILE A 347 -1.19 -27.92 3.63
CA ILE A 347 -1.13 -29.29 4.16
C ILE A 347 -1.56 -29.33 5.62
N SER A 348 -2.39 -30.32 5.97
CA SER A 348 -2.92 -30.50 7.33
C SER A 348 -2.73 -31.94 7.80
N PHE A 349 -2.52 -32.12 9.11
CA PHE A 349 -2.13 -33.40 9.72
C PHE A 349 -3.06 -33.80 10.86
N GLU A 350 -3.40 -35.08 10.89
CA GLU A 350 -4.14 -35.78 11.94
C GLU A 350 -3.27 -36.97 12.39
N ASN A 351 -2.81 -36.94 13.63
CA ASN A 351 -1.91 -37.95 14.18
C ASN A 351 -2.66 -39.02 14.98
N ASP A 352 -3.96 -38.85 15.20
CA ASP A 352 -4.82 -39.80 15.88
C ASP A 352 -5.61 -40.71 14.90
N PRO A 353 -6.06 -41.89 15.36
CA PRO A 353 -6.88 -42.77 14.54
C PRO A 353 -8.22 -42.16 14.15
N THR A 354 -8.51 -42.20 12.85
CA THR A 354 -9.77 -41.72 12.27
C THR A 354 -10.96 -42.64 12.60
N THR A 355 -12.19 -42.17 12.37
CA THR A 355 -13.41 -42.99 12.58
C THR A 355 -14.26 -43.12 11.33
N LEU A 356 -15.01 -44.22 11.20
CA LEU A 356 -15.86 -44.49 10.03
C LEU A 356 -17.33 -44.20 10.36
N THR A 357 -17.91 -43.17 9.75
CA THR A 357 -19.25 -42.68 10.07
C THR A 357 -20.09 -42.38 8.81
N ALA A 358 -21.36 -42.02 9.00
CA ALA A 358 -22.12 -41.36 7.93
C ALA A 358 -21.67 -39.89 7.81
N TYR A 359 -21.97 -39.24 6.69
CA TYR A 359 -21.69 -37.80 6.53
C TYR A 359 -22.32 -36.98 7.66
N LEU A 360 -21.54 -36.07 8.27
CA LEU A 360 -21.92 -35.28 9.44
C LEU A 360 -22.32 -36.11 10.68
N GLY A 361 -22.04 -37.42 10.69
CA GLY A 361 -22.28 -38.32 11.80
C GLY A 361 -21.07 -38.42 12.74
N ASP A 362 -21.34 -38.55 14.02
CA ASP A 362 -20.36 -38.62 15.13
C ASP A 362 -20.20 -40.02 15.73
N THR A 363 -20.98 -41.00 15.26
CA THR A 363 -21.03 -42.36 15.79
C THR A 363 -20.51 -43.37 14.76
N PRO A 364 -19.50 -44.20 15.11
CA PRO A 364 -19.02 -45.25 14.23
C PRO A 364 -20.14 -46.18 13.78
N SER A 365 -20.19 -46.47 12.47
CA SER A 365 -21.25 -47.25 11.84
C SER A 365 -20.67 -48.35 10.95
N SER A 366 -21.32 -49.51 10.90
CA SER A 366 -20.98 -50.56 9.92
C SER A 366 -21.50 -50.26 8.52
N ASN A 367 -22.42 -49.30 8.37
CA ASN A 367 -22.92 -48.77 7.09
C ASN A 367 -22.41 -47.33 6.94
N TYR A 368 -21.12 -47.13 7.11
CA TYR A 368 -20.49 -45.82 6.95
C TYR A 368 -20.42 -45.44 5.47
N SER A 369 -20.26 -44.14 5.21
CA SER A 369 -19.93 -43.62 3.89
C SER A 369 -18.71 -42.74 3.89
N HIS A 370 -18.26 -42.29 5.07
CA HIS A 370 -17.21 -41.30 5.23
C HIS A 370 -16.20 -41.72 6.30
N ILE A 371 -14.98 -41.25 6.13
CA ILE A 371 -13.95 -41.19 7.15
C ILE A 371 -14.09 -39.83 7.83
N ARG A 372 -14.24 -39.82 9.15
CA ARG A 372 -14.31 -38.62 9.97
C ARG A 372 -12.95 -38.35 10.58
N ILE A 373 -12.45 -37.14 10.35
CA ILE A 373 -11.36 -36.51 11.08
C ILE A 373 -12.00 -35.80 12.28
N ASN A 374 -11.55 -36.12 13.49
CA ASN A 374 -12.21 -35.62 14.69
C ASN A 374 -11.85 -34.16 14.91
N ASP A 375 -10.58 -33.86 14.74
CA ASP A 375 -9.93 -32.57 14.83
C ASP A 375 -8.56 -32.65 14.14
N TRP A 376 -8.13 -31.58 13.48
CA TRP A 376 -6.79 -31.53 12.88
C TRP A 376 -5.77 -31.11 13.95
N ASP A 377 -4.64 -31.82 14.04
CA ASP A 377 -3.55 -31.46 14.94
C ASP A 377 -2.75 -30.26 14.42
N ILE A 378 -2.59 -30.19 13.09
CA ILE A 378 -1.88 -29.12 12.38
C ILE A 378 -2.70 -28.74 11.15
N GLY A 379 -2.91 -27.44 10.96
CA GLY A 379 -3.73 -26.93 9.86
C GLY A 379 -5.22 -27.20 10.08
N THR A 380 -6.01 -27.04 9.02
CA THR A 380 -7.45 -27.29 9.00
C THR A 380 -7.92 -27.53 7.57
N THR A 381 -9.22 -27.53 7.29
CA THR A 381 -9.75 -27.32 5.93
C THR A 381 -10.77 -26.20 5.93
N GLU A 382 -11.05 -25.61 4.76
CA GLU A 382 -11.98 -24.49 4.60
C GLU A 382 -12.74 -24.63 3.26
N PRO A 383 -13.80 -23.85 2.99
CA PRO A 383 -14.50 -23.90 1.70
C PRO A 383 -13.52 -23.76 0.53
N GLY A 384 -13.60 -24.62 -0.49
CA GLY A 384 -12.58 -24.71 -1.55
C GLY A 384 -11.66 -25.93 -1.42
N SER A 385 -11.40 -26.37 -0.19
CA SER A 385 -10.72 -27.65 0.06
C SER A 385 -11.52 -28.85 -0.43
N SER A 386 -12.82 -28.70 -0.69
CA SER A 386 -13.71 -29.73 -1.22
C SER A 386 -13.07 -30.49 -2.38
N GLY A 387 -13.10 -31.82 -2.28
CA GLY A 387 -12.47 -32.71 -3.24
C GLY A 387 -10.98 -32.99 -3.01
N SER A 388 -10.34 -32.38 -1.99
CA SER A 388 -8.96 -32.71 -1.63
C SER A 388 -8.79 -34.16 -1.15
N PRO A 389 -7.64 -34.80 -1.41
CA PRO A 389 -7.39 -36.17 -0.99
C PRO A 389 -7.12 -36.27 0.52
N LEU A 390 -7.65 -37.32 1.14
CA LEU A 390 -7.18 -37.83 2.44
C LEU A 390 -6.18 -38.96 2.19
N PHE A 391 -4.97 -38.84 2.72
CA PHE A 391 -3.94 -39.86 2.68
C PHE A 391 -3.85 -40.60 4.01
N ASP A 392 -3.60 -41.91 3.96
CA ASP A 392 -3.26 -42.72 5.12
C ASP A 392 -1.78 -42.56 5.53
N GLN A 393 -1.39 -43.24 6.62
CA GLN A 393 -0.01 -43.30 7.11
C GLN A 393 1.02 -43.85 6.10
N ASN A 394 0.59 -44.41 4.97
CA ASN A 394 1.44 -44.91 3.89
C ASN A 394 1.40 -44.01 2.64
N LYS A 395 0.83 -42.79 2.74
CA LYS A 395 0.66 -41.84 1.64
C LYS A 395 -0.27 -42.33 0.53
N ARG A 396 -1.25 -43.17 0.86
CA ARG A 396 -2.26 -43.67 -0.09
C ARG A 396 -3.59 -43.00 0.16
N ILE A 397 -4.26 -42.59 -0.93
CA ILE A 397 -5.60 -42.01 -0.88
C ILE A 397 -6.57 -43.01 -0.27
N VAL A 398 -7.32 -42.56 0.73
CA VAL A 398 -8.38 -43.31 1.44
C VAL A 398 -9.72 -42.59 1.41
N GLY A 399 -9.76 -41.37 0.90
CA GLY A 399 -10.99 -40.63 0.63
C GLY A 399 -10.74 -39.25 0.02
N GLN A 400 -11.81 -38.50 -0.22
CA GLN A 400 -11.76 -37.12 -0.68
C GLN A 400 -12.72 -36.23 0.12
N LEU A 401 -12.37 -34.96 0.35
CA LEU A 401 -13.12 -34.09 1.26
C LEU A 401 -14.52 -33.81 0.70
N HIS A 402 -15.55 -34.17 1.47
CA HIS A 402 -16.92 -33.73 1.23
C HIS A 402 -17.18 -32.40 1.96
N GLY A 403 -16.63 -32.27 3.17
CA GLY A 403 -16.65 -31.04 3.95
C GLY A 403 -16.87 -31.33 5.43
N GLY A 404 -17.00 -30.26 6.20
CA GLY A 404 -17.19 -30.35 7.63
C GLY A 404 -17.34 -28.99 8.27
N TYR A 405 -16.99 -28.91 9.53
CA TYR A 405 -17.10 -27.70 10.35
C TYR A 405 -15.73 -27.16 10.77
N ALA A 406 -14.64 -27.83 10.38
CA ALA A 406 -13.29 -27.38 10.63
C ALA A 406 -13.07 -26.00 10.00
N ALA A 407 -12.38 -25.13 10.74
CA ALA A 407 -11.95 -23.81 10.30
C ALA A 407 -10.83 -23.34 11.23
N CYS A 408 -10.09 -22.30 10.84
CA CYS A 408 -9.14 -21.71 11.78
C CYS A 408 -9.87 -21.17 13.02
N GLY A 409 -9.33 -21.49 14.20
CA GLY A 409 -9.91 -21.10 15.49
C GLY A 409 -10.89 -22.10 16.09
N ASN A 410 -11.14 -23.25 15.46
CA ASN A 410 -11.89 -24.36 16.07
C ASN A 410 -11.16 -25.71 15.89
N ASN A 411 -11.63 -26.73 16.63
CA ASN A 411 -11.21 -28.13 16.50
C ASN A 411 -12.41 -28.97 16.07
N ASP A 412 -13.21 -28.45 15.16
CA ASP A 412 -14.40 -29.13 14.68
C ASP A 412 -14.04 -30.13 13.56
N PRO A 413 -14.88 -31.18 13.34
CA PRO A 413 -14.54 -32.28 12.45
C PRO A 413 -14.73 -32.01 10.95
N ASP A 414 -14.04 -32.81 10.15
CA ASP A 414 -14.24 -32.98 8.70
C ASP A 414 -14.65 -34.40 8.32
N TRP A 415 -15.34 -34.54 7.18
CA TRP A 415 -15.74 -35.82 6.60
C TRP A 415 -15.25 -35.97 5.18
N TYR A 416 -14.53 -37.06 4.95
CA TYR A 416 -14.01 -37.46 3.65
C TYR A 416 -14.80 -38.65 3.14
N GLY A 417 -15.32 -38.58 1.91
CA GLY A 417 -15.98 -39.69 1.26
C GLY A 417 -15.04 -40.89 1.17
N SER A 418 -15.45 -42.05 1.68
CA SER A 418 -14.55 -43.20 1.79
C SER A 418 -14.21 -43.80 0.43
N PHE A 419 -12.92 -43.94 0.13
CA PHE A 419 -12.44 -44.58 -1.10
C PHE A 419 -12.87 -46.04 -1.19
N HIS A 420 -12.92 -46.77 -0.06
CA HIS A 420 -13.46 -48.12 0.01
C HIS A 420 -14.93 -48.18 -0.47
N VAL A 421 -15.75 -47.21 -0.05
CA VAL A 421 -17.16 -47.12 -0.48
C VAL A 421 -17.25 -46.75 -1.97
N SER A 422 -16.42 -45.81 -2.42
CA SER A 422 -16.32 -45.38 -3.82
C SER A 422 -15.81 -46.49 -4.76
N TRP A 423 -15.04 -47.46 -4.24
CA TRP A 423 -14.51 -48.60 -5.00
C TRP A 423 -15.61 -49.47 -5.63
N GLU A 424 -16.63 -49.79 -4.84
CA GLU A 424 -17.81 -50.53 -5.30
C GLU A 424 -18.96 -49.60 -5.73
N GLY A 425 -19.03 -48.42 -5.12
CA GLY A 425 -19.90 -47.30 -5.48
C GLY A 425 -21.36 -47.71 -5.67
N GLY A 426 -21.99 -47.23 -6.74
CA GLY A 426 -23.35 -47.58 -7.12
C GLY A 426 -23.49 -48.92 -7.86
N GLY A 427 -22.40 -49.68 -8.00
CA GLY A 427 -22.40 -50.99 -8.66
C GLY A 427 -22.26 -50.97 -10.20
N THR A 428 -22.04 -49.80 -10.82
CA THR A 428 -21.82 -49.64 -12.26
C THR A 428 -20.55 -48.85 -12.56
N PRO A 429 -19.89 -49.02 -13.72
CA PRO A 429 -18.67 -48.28 -14.05
C PRO A 429 -18.78 -46.76 -13.96
N THR A 430 -19.95 -46.18 -14.25
CA THR A 430 -20.19 -44.73 -14.15
C THR A 430 -20.43 -44.24 -12.72
N THR A 431 -20.40 -45.11 -11.72
CA THR A 431 -20.69 -44.78 -10.32
C THR A 431 -19.71 -45.42 -9.33
N ARG A 432 -18.56 -45.93 -9.79
CA ARG A 432 -17.53 -46.54 -8.93
C ARG A 432 -16.13 -46.45 -9.53
N LEU A 433 -15.10 -46.60 -8.70
CA LEU A 433 -13.70 -46.40 -9.09
C LEU A 433 -13.04 -47.63 -9.74
N LYS A 434 -13.42 -48.85 -9.34
CA LYS A 434 -12.62 -50.04 -9.65
C LYS A 434 -12.45 -50.36 -11.14
N ASP A 435 -13.43 -50.04 -12.00
CA ASP A 435 -13.31 -50.31 -13.44
C ASP A 435 -12.25 -49.41 -14.10
N TRP A 436 -11.96 -48.25 -13.50
CA TRP A 436 -11.01 -47.26 -13.99
C TRP A 436 -9.63 -47.44 -13.37
N LEU A 437 -9.59 -47.69 -12.05
CA LEU A 437 -8.33 -47.78 -11.30
C LEU A 437 -7.74 -49.20 -11.23
N ASP A 438 -8.53 -50.25 -11.47
CA ASP A 438 -8.07 -51.63 -11.70
C ASP A 438 -8.72 -52.20 -12.98
N PRO A 439 -8.42 -51.65 -14.16
CA PRO A 439 -9.12 -51.97 -15.40
C PRO A 439 -8.93 -53.43 -15.85
N ASN A 440 -7.86 -54.07 -15.38
CA ASN A 440 -7.55 -55.48 -15.64
C ASN A 440 -8.12 -56.43 -14.58
N ASN A 441 -8.84 -55.90 -13.59
CA ASN A 441 -9.44 -56.65 -12.48
C ASN A 441 -8.42 -57.61 -11.83
N THR A 442 -7.26 -57.06 -11.47
CA THR A 442 -6.17 -57.75 -10.79
C THR A 442 -6.55 -58.16 -9.37
N GLY A 443 -7.56 -57.50 -8.77
CA GLY A 443 -7.99 -57.71 -7.39
C GLY A 443 -7.12 -56.96 -6.38
N MET A 444 -6.31 -56.01 -6.85
CA MET A 444 -5.49 -55.14 -6.03
C MET A 444 -6.38 -54.19 -5.23
N LEU A 445 -6.14 -54.09 -3.92
CA LEU A 445 -6.82 -53.15 -3.04
C LEU A 445 -5.91 -52.00 -2.57
N THR A 446 -4.61 -52.08 -2.84
CA THR A 446 -3.65 -51.03 -2.51
C THR A 446 -2.63 -50.87 -3.62
N LEU A 447 -2.29 -49.62 -3.94
CA LEU A 447 -1.27 -49.26 -4.92
C LEU A 447 -0.51 -48.02 -4.43
N ASP A 448 0.81 -48.00 -4.58
CA ASP A 448 1.62 -46.82 -4.27
C ASP A 448 1.60 -45.80 -5.43
N GLY A 449 1.95 -44.56 -5.12
CA GLY A 449 1.98 -43.50 -6.12
C GLY A 449 3.15 -43.61 -7.11
N ARG A 450 3.06 -42.85 -8.19
CA ARG A 450 4.04 -42.84 -9.29
C ARG A 450 4.21 -41.42 -9.80
N ALA A 451 5.45 -40.93 -9.89
CA ALA A 451 5.72 -39.64 -10.52
C ALA A 451 5.50 -39.72 -12.04
N GLN A 452 5.03 -38.62 -12.64
CA GLN A 452 4.75 -38.50 -14.07
C GLN A 452 5.98 -38.83 -14.93
N MET A 453 7.19 -38.54 -14.45
CA MET A 453 8.41 -38.86 -15.20
C MET A 453 8.58 -40.37 -15.46
N PHE A 454 8.06 -41.24 -14.58
CA PHE A 454 8.12 -42.70 -14.78
C PHE A 454 7.16 -43.18 -15.88
N CYS A 455 6.27 -42.33 -16.37
CA CYS A 455 5.33 -42.60 -17.44
C CYS A 455 5.94 -42.42 -18.82
N THR A 456 7.10 -41.77 -18.87
CA THR A 456 7.85 -41.49 -20.11
C THR A 456 9.25 -42.11 -20.03
N PHE A 457 10.06 -41.86 -21.06
CA PHE A 457 11.48 -42.19 -21.01
C PHE A 457 12.19 -41.16 -20.13
N PHE A 458 12.77 -41.58 -19.01
CA PHE A 458 13.52 -40.69 -18.12
C PHE A 458 14.94 -41.18 -17.82
N VAL A 459 15.82 -40.21 -17.63
CA VAL A 459 17.06 -40.35 -16.88
C VAL A 459 17.00 -39.35 -15.74
N GLU A 460 17.35 -39.75 -14.53
CA GLU A 460 17.20 -38.91 -13.33
C GLU A 460 18.46 -38.98 -12.45
N ALA A 461 18.98 -37.83 -12.02
CA ALA A 461 19.97 -37.76 -10.95
C ALA A 461 19.32 -37.72 -9.56
N THR A 462 19.78 -38.54 -8.62
CA THR A 462 19.28 -38.60 -7.24
C THR A 462 20.44 -38.52 -6.23
N PRO A 463 20.50 -37.45 -5.40
CA PRO A 463 19.67 -36.24 -5.48
C PRO A 463 20.04 -35.38 -6.70
N ALA A 464 19.08 -34.59 -7.19
CA ALA A 464 19.26 -33.66 -8.32
C ALA A 464 19.79 -32.28 -7.90
N TYR A 465 19.73 -31.96 -6.60
CA TYR A 465 20.30 -30.77 -5.99
C TYR A 465 21.17 -31.17 -4.80
N GLN A 466 22.34 -30.55 -4.66
CA GLN A 466 23.19 -30.79 -3.51
C GLN A 466 24.04 -29.56 -3.18
N GLU A 467 24.03 -29.17 -1.92
CA GLU A 467 24.99 -28.22 -1.35
C GLU A 467 26.23 -28.98 -0.86
N LEU A 468 27.41 -28.49 -1.22
CA LEU A 468 28.68 -29.11 -0.89
C LEU A 468 29.70 -28.08 -0.46
N CYS A 469 30.52 -28.45 0.52
CA CYS A 469 31.79 -27.77 0.73
C CYS A 469 32.81 -28.26 -0.31
N ALA A 470 33.56 -27.34 -0.92
CA ALA A 470 34.52 -27.68 -1.97
C ALA A 470 35.60 -28.70 -1.50
N ASP A 471 35.92 -28.75 -0.21
CA ASP A 471 36.96 -29.60 0.36
C ASP A 471 36.67 -31.11 0.30
N LEU A 472 35.43 -31.52 0.04
CA LEU A 472 35.00 -32.92 -0.13
C LEU A 472 35.74 -33.65 -1.27
N GLY A 473 36.27 -32.93 -2.27
CA GLY A 473 37.14 -33.45 -3.34
C GLY A 473 36.44 -34.30 -4.41
N SER A 474 35.39 -35.03 -4.05
CA SER A 474 34.53 -35.78 -4.97
C SER A 474 33.10 -35.89 -4.43
N TYR A 475 32.14 -35.99 -5.35
CA TYR A 475 30.73 -36.24 -5.07
C TYR A 475 30.20 -37.33 -6.01
N ALA A 476 29.22 -38.10 -5.56
CA ALA A 476 28.56 -39.11 -6.38
C ALA A 476 27.04 -38.94 -6.30
N SER A 477 26.39 -38.99 -7.45
CA SER A 477 24.93 -39.00 -7.57
C SER A 477 24.48 -40.29 -8.25
N SER A 478 23.35 -40.87 -7.81
CA SER A 478 22.75 -42.01 -8.48
C SER A 478 22.05 -41.55 -9.74
N ILE A 479 22.22 -42.26 -10.85
CA ILE A 479 21.51 -41.99 -12.09
C ILE A 479 20.57 -43.16 -12.36
N ASN A 480 19.27 -42.92 -12.25
CA ASN A 480 18.23 -43.90 -12.50
C ASN A 480 17.71 -43.78 -13.94
N ILE A 481 17.33 -44.91 -14.53
CA ILE A 481 16.88 -44.97 -15.92
C ILE A 481 15.54 -45.69 -15.99
N SER A 482 14.62 -45.12 -16.77
CA SER A 482 13.31 -45.73 -17.00
C SER A 482 13.39 -47.13 -17.60
N GLU A 483 12.41 -47.98 -17.26
CA GLU A 483 12.19 -49.25 -17.93
C GLU A 483 11.62 -49.11 -19.34
N ASN A 484 11.14 -47.91 -19.69
CA ASN A 484 10.43 -47.64 -20.94
C ASN A 484 11.34 -47.62 -22.17
N PHE A 485 12.66 -47.39 -22.02
CA PHE A 485 13.60 -47.44 -23.14
C PHE A 485 13.61 -48.82 -23.84
N ASN A 486 13.71 -48.81 -25.17
CA ASN A 486 13.63 -50.02 -26.00
C ASN A 486 14.95 -50.82 -26.04
N GLY A 487 16.04 -50.25 -25.52
CA GLY A 487 17.37 -50.87 -25.52
C GLY A 487 18.32 -50.23 -24.50
N PRO A 488 19.60 -50.69 -24.44
CA PRO A 488 20.59 -50.14 -23.53
C PRO A 488 20.77 -48.63 -23.73
N VAL A 489 20.66 -47.87 -22.65
CA VAL A 489 20.69 -46.41 -22.63
C VAL A 489 22.12 -45.92 -22.47
N THR A 490 22.61 -45.18 -23.47
CA THR A 490 23.91 -44.51 -23.44
C THR A 490 23.77 -43.16 -22.76
N LEU A 491 24.54 -42.93 -21.71
CA LEU A 491 24.54 -41.69 -20.93
C LEU A 491 25.65 -40.72 -21.37
N SER A 492 25.36 -39.42 -21.35
CA SER A 492 26.32 -38.32 -21.48
C SER A 492 26.05 -37.25 -20.43
N ILE A 493 27.05 -36.42 -20.16
CA ILE A 493 26.91 -35.27 -19.26
C ILE A 493 27.58 -34.05 -19.89
N ASP A 494 26.84 -32.95 -19.91
CA ASP A 494 27.26 -31.63 -20.38
C ASP A 494 27.21 -30.61 -19.24
N GLY A 495 27.89 -29.48 -19.42
CA GLY A 495 27.96 -28.42 -18.39
C GLY A 495 28.93 -28.70 -17.25
N VAL A 496 29.76 -29.75 -17.34
CA VAL A 496 30.78 -30.06 -16.33
C VAL A 496 31.77 -28.88 -16.21
N PRO A 497 31.96 -28.30 -15.01
CA PRO A 497 32.83 -27.14 -14.83
C PRO A 497 34.29 -27.42 -15.20
N ALA A 498 35.02 -26.39 -15.65
CA ALA A 498 36.43 -26.53 -16.00
C ALA A 498 37.27 -27.03 -14.81
N GLY A 499 38.02 -28.12 -15.01
CA GLY A 499 38.87 -28.74 -13.98
C GLY A 499 38.20 -29.88 -13.21
N VAL A 500 36.88 -30.02 -13.31
CA VAL A 500 36.11 -31.15 -12.77
C VAL A 500 36.06 -32.29 -13.80
N THR A 501 36.06 -33.52 -13.31
CA THR A 501 35.86 -34.70 -14.17
C THR A 501 34.61 -35.45 -13.75
N ALA A 502 33.74 -35.76 -14.70
CA ALA A 502 32.52 -36.53 -14.49
C ALA A 502 32.58 -37.86 -15.24
N SER A 503 32.22 -38.97 -14.59
CA SER A 503 32.20 -40.29 -15.21
C SER A 503 31.13 -41.19 -14.61
N PHE A 504 30.41 -41.92 -15.46
CA PHE A 504 29.46 -42.95 -15.04
C PHE A 504 30.19 -44.27 -14.78
N ILE A 505 29.92 -44.93 -13.65
CA ILE A 505 30.54 -46.24 -13.31
C ILE A 505 30.18 -47.30 -14.37
N THR A 506 28.91 -47.32 -14.79
CA THR A 506 28.37 -48.19 -15.84
C THR A 506 27.71 -47.32 -16.92
N ASN A 507 28.07 -47.53 -18.19
CA ASN A 507 27.47 -46.88 -19.36
C ASN A 507 27.82 -47.68 -20.64
N PRO A 508 26.85 -48.17 -21.44
CA PRO A 508 25.40 -47.99 -21.32
C PRO A 508 24.79 -48.80 -20.17
N VAL A 509 23.59 -48.42 -19.76
CA VAL A 509 22.83 -49.01 -18.66
C VAL A 509 21.54 -49.61 -19.23
N MET A 510 21.10 -50.77 -18.73
CA MET A 510 19.87 -51.41 -19.20
C MET A 510 18.63 -50.64 -18.71
N PRO A 511 17.51 -50.64 -19.46
CA PRO A 511 16.24 -50.07 -18.99
C PRO A 511 15.86 -50.59 -17.60
N GLY A 512 15.38 -49.70 -16.73
CA GLY A 512 15.05 -49.98 -15.33
C GLY A 512 16.26 -50.13 -14.39
N GLY A 513 17.48 -49.99 -14.92
CA GLY A 513 18.71 -50.02 -14.14
C GLY A 513 19.10 -48.65 -13.58
N SER A 514 20.18 -48.63 -12.80
CA SER A 514 20.82 -47.41 -12.34
C SER A 514 22.35 -47.49 -12.45
N THR A 515 23.01 -46.34 -12.41
CA THR A 515 24.47 -46.21 -12.37
C THR A 515 24.85 -45.09 -11.41
N GLN A 516 26.13 -44.93 -11.10
CA GLN A 516 26.62 -43.82 -10.29
C GLN A 516 27.40 -42.86 -11.18
N LEU A 517 27.04 -41.58 -11.14
CA LEU A 517 27.80 -40.48 -11.71
C LEU A 517 28.83 -40.02 -10.67
N GLN A 518 30.10 -40.29 -10.91
CA GLN A 518 31.20 -39.78 -10.09
C GLN A 518 31.67 -38.43 -10.63
N ILE A 519 31.65 -37.42 -9.77
CA ILE A 519 32.15 -36.07 -10.02
C ILE A 519 33.38 -35.87 -9.14
N ASN A 520 34.55 -35.74 -9.74
CA ASN A 520 35.83 -35.62 -9.03
C ASN A 520 36.48 -34.26 -9.28
N ASN A 521 37.37 -33.87 -8.37
CA ASN A 521 38.13 -32.60 -8.38
C ASN A 521 37.27 -31.35 -8.13
N ILE A 522 36.24 -31.46 -7.28
CA ILE A 522 35.37 -30.32 -6.92
C ILE A 522 36.06 -29.30 -6.00
N ASN A 523 37.20 -29.67 -5.41
CA ASN A 523 38.03 -28.82 -4.53
C ASN A 523 38.68 -27.61 -5.22
N GLY A 524 38.67 -27.55 -6.55
CA GLY A 524 39.14 -26.39 -7.31
C GLY A 524 38.04 -25.39 -7.68
N LEU A 525 36.79 -25.68 -7.34
CA LEU A 525 35.66 -24.82 -7.73
C LEU A 525 35.53 -23.60 -6.81
N SER A 526 35.23 -22.45 -7.41
CA SER A 526 34.80 -21.26 -6.68
C SER A 526 33.41 -21.46 -6.12
N SER A 527 33.04 -20.67 -5.10
CA SER A 527 31.66 -20.67 -4.60
C SER A 527 30.69 -20.31 -5.72
N GLY A 528 29.55 -20.98 -5.79
CA GLY A 528 28.51 -20.72 -6.78
C GLY A 528 27.69 -21.94 -7.14
N THR A 529 26.70 -21.71 -7.98
CA THR A 529 25.77 -22.74 -8.46
C THR A 529 26.22 -23.28 -9.81
N TYR A 530 26.37 -24.59 -9.90
CA TYR A 530 26.78 -25.29 -11.11
C TYR A 530 25.70 -26.28 -11.53
N THR A 531 25.08 -26.02 -12.68
CA THR A 531 24.07 -26.91 -13.26
C THR A 531 24.68 -27.72 -14.39
N MET A 532 24.63 -29.03 -14.26
CA MET A 532 25.04 -29.99 -15.29
C MET A 532 23.81 -30.64 -15.90
N THR A 533 23.89 -31.01 -17.17
CA THR A 533 22.81 -31.70 -17.87
C THR A 533 23.26 -33.12 -18.19
N ILE A 534 22.54 -34.11 -17.68
CA ILE A 534 22.73 -35.52 -17.96
C ILE A 534 21.74 -35.90 -19.06
N SER A 535 22.20 -36.56 -20.11
CA SER A 535 21.34 -37.07 -21.18
C SER A 535 21.46 -38.58 -21.27
N GLY A 536 20.38 -39.28 -21.56
CA GLY A 536 20.40 -40.69 -21.93
C GLY A 536 19.61 -40.96 -23.19
N THR A 537 20.13 -41.84 -24.04
CA THR A 537 19.45 -42.27 -25.27
C THR A 537 19.68 -43.76 -25.57
N ASP A 538 18.65 -44.44 -26.07
CA ASP A 538 18.76 -45.80 -26.62
C ASP A 538 19.02 -45.81 -28.15
N GLY A 539 19.21 -44.61 -28.74
CA GLY A 539 19.39 -44.40 -30.18
C GLY A 539 18.11 -44.03 -30.92
N THR A 540 16.95 -44.16 -30.29
CA THR A 540 15.63 -43.74 -30.82
C THR A 540 15.00 -42.68 -29.93
N GLU A 541 14.98 -42.93 -28.63
CA GLU A 541 14.40 -42.06 -27.61
C GLU A 541 15.51 -41.37 -26.83
N MET A 542 15.23 -40.18 -26.33
CA MET A 542 16.19 -39.38 -25.56
C MET A 542 15.50 -38.72 -24.38
N SER A 543 16.19 -38.68 -23.25
CA SER A 543 15.75 -37.96 -22.06
C SER A 543 16.91 -37.22 -21.42
N THR A 544 16.60 -36.14 -20.71
CA THR A 544 17.58 -35.32 -20.01
C THR A 544 17.14 -35.03 -18.58
N SER A 545 18.10 -34.93 -17.66
CA SER A 545 17.90 -34.47 -16.28
C SER A 545 19.03 -33.52 -15.90
N THR A 546 18.73 -32.58 -15.00
CA THR A 546 19.71 -31.65 -14.45
C THR A 546 20.23 -32.13 -13.10
N LEU A 547 21.51 -31.87 -12.85
CA LEU A 547 22.14 -31.99 -11.54
C LEU A 547 22.73 -30.63 -11.17
N THR A 548 22.21 -30.02 -10.11
CA THR A 548 22.66 -28.74 -9.58
C THR A 548 23.51 -28.95 -8.33
N LEU A 549 24.74 -28.45 -8.36
CA LEU A 549 25.63 -28.41 -7.20
C LEU A 549 25.83 -26.96 -6.77
N VAL A 550 25.49 -26.63 -5.53
CA VAL A 550 25.89 -25.37 -4.91
C VAL A 550 27.16 -25.62 -4.14
N ILE A 551 28.25 -25.01 -4.60
CA ILE A 551 29.56 -25.15 -3.96
C ILE A 551 29.77 -23.96 -3.05
N TYR A 552 30.14 -24.24 -1.81
CA TYR A 552 30.75 -23.29 -0.89
C TYR A 552 32.27 -23.53 -0.88
N ASN A 553 33.05 -22.54 -1.32
CA ASN A 553 34.50 -22.62 -1.31
C ASN A 553 35.05 -22.17 0.05
N GLY A 554 34.78 -22.99 1.08
CA GLY A 554 35.21 -22.77 2.45
C GLY A 554 34.21 -22.01 3.32
N VAL A 555 34.62 -21.79 4.56
CA VAL A 555 33.86 -21.00 5.54
C VAL A 555 33.66 -19.56 5.06
N PRO A 556 32.61 -18.86 5.52
CA PRO A 556 32.36 -17.47 5.12
C PRO A 556 33.51 -16.52 5.46
N GLY A 557 33.61 -15.44 4.69
CA GLY A 557 34.59 -14.38 4.90
C GLY A 557 34.31 -13.53 6.14
N LEU A 558 35.22 -12.60 6.43
CA LEU A 558 35.00 -11.58 7.46
C LEU A 558 33.90 -10.61 7.02
N THR A 559 33.09 -10.16 7.97
CA THR A 559 32.13 -9.08 7.79
C THR A 559 32.65 -7.79 8.46
N ASN A 560 32.13 -6.64 8.02
CA ASN A 560 32.42 -5.32 8.57
C ASN A 560 31.20 -4.76 9.31
N ALA A 561 31.43 -3.99 10.37
CA ALA A 561 30.39 -3.23 11.05
C ALA A 561 29.80 -2.15 10.13
N LEU A 562 28.48 -2.03 10.14
CA LEU A 562 27.75 -0.89 9.58
C LEU A 562 27.32 0.07 10.67
N PHE A 563 26.78 -0.44 11.79
CA PHE A 563 26.40 0.35 12.95
C PHE A 563 26.53 -0.45 14.26
N PRO A 564 27.05 0.14 15.35
CA PRO A 564 27.83 1.37 15.37
C PRO A 564 29.11 1.24 14.52
N MET A 565 29.55 2.33 13.90
CA MET A 565 30.83 2.34 13.18
C MET A 565 32.00 2.09 14.16
N ASP A 566 33.07 1.45 13.68
CA ASP A 566 34.23 1.17 14.54
C ASP A 566 34.88 2.46 15.06
N GLY A 567 34.99 2.54 16.39
CA GLY A 567 35.48 3.71 17.12
C GLY A 567 34.46 4.83 17.27
N ALA A 568 33.17 4.57 17.02
CA ALA A 568 32.12 5.57 17.22
C ALA A 568 32.09 6.05 18.69
N LEU A 569 31.96 7.36 18.86
CA LEU A 569 31.72 7.99 20.14
C LEU A 569 30.27 8.47 20.18
N ASP A 570 29.80 8.77 21.38
CA ASP A 570 28.47 9.35 21.62
C ASP A 570 27.32 8.50 21.05
N VAL A 571 27.45 7.17 21.10
CA VAL A 571 26.42 6.25 20.61
C VAL A 571 25.25 6.15 21.61
N GLY A 572 24.03 5.95 21.11
CA GLY A 572 22.85 5.66 21.93
C GLY A 572 23.07 4.50 22.92
N THR A 573 22.38 4.53 24.07
CA THR A 573 22.40 3.43 25.04
C THR A 573 21.45 2.30 24.64
N LYS A 574 20.48 2.59 23.77
CA LYS A 574 19.56 1.63 23.20
C LYS A 574 19.78 1.63 21.69
N ILE A 575 20.35 0.54 21.18
CA ILE A 575 20.79 0.44 19.79
C ILE A 575 20.70 -1.00 19.28
N SER A 576 20.72 -1.12 17.95
CA SER A 576 20.96 -2.39 17.25
C SER A 576 22.38 -2.48 16.68
N LEU A 577 22.99 -3.67 16.70
CA LEU A 577 24.21 -3.94 15.94
C LEU A 577 23.86 -4.37 14.52
N THR A 578 24.43 -3.71 13.51
CA THR A 578 24.24 -4.06 12.10
C THR A 578 25.60 -4.25 11.41
N TRP A 579 25.72 -5.27 10.56
CA TRP A 579 26.94 -5.59 9.81
C TRP A 579 26.67 -5.91 8.34
N GLU A 580 27.71 -5.92 7.50
CA GLU A 580 27.59 -6.27 6.09
C GLU A 580 27.20 -7.75 5.91
N ALA A 581 26.14 -8.00 5.15
CA ALA A 581 25.74 -9.35 4.79
C ALA A 581 26.78 -10.03 3.88
N ILE A 582 27.04 -11.31 4.13
CA ILE A 582 28.02 -12.11 3.40
C ILE A 582 27.30 -13.10 2.48
N ASN A 583 27.53 -13.01 1.17
CA ASN A 583 26.83 -13.78 0.12
C ASN A 583 26.88 -15.32 0.27
N ASN A 584 27.80 -15.87 1.07
CA ASN A 584 27.91 -17.30 1.32
C ASN A 584 27.70 -17.68 2.80
N ALA A 585 27.17 -16.76 3.61
CA ALA A 585 26.73 -17.01 4.97
C ALA A 585 25.28 -17.48 4.97
N GLN A 586 24.98 -18.46 5.82
CA GLN A 586 23.62 -18.91 6.11
C GLN A 586 23.13 -18.33 7.43
N THR A 587 24.02 -18.20 8.42
CA THR A 587 23.71 -17.59 9.72
C THR A 587 24.89 -16.79 10.28
N TYR A 588 24.67 -16.07 11.37
CA TYR A 588 25.69 -15.29 12.08
C TYR A 588 25.72 -15.61 13.58
N SER A 589 26.87 -15.34 14.20
CA SER A 589 27.04 -15.32 15.65
C SER A 589 27.75 -14.03 16.06
N TYR A 590 27.37 -13.42 17.18
CA TYR A 590 27.97 -12.20 17.71
C TYR A 590 28.26 -12.29 19.21
N GLU A 591 29.22 -11.50 19.67
CA GLU A 591 29.47 -11.22 21.10
C GLU A 591 29.70 -9.73 21.30
N LEU A 592 29.18 -9.19 22.41
CA LEU A 592 29.35 -7.83 22.90
C LEU A 592 29.91 -7.87 24.32
N ALA A 593 30.95 -7.11 24.58
CA ALA A 593 31.67 -7.09 25.85
C ALA A 593 32.08 -5.67 26.27
N THR A 594 32.40 -5.50 27.57
CA THR A 594 32.96 -4.25 28.13
C THR A 594 34.49 -4.23 28.14
N ASP A 595 35.13 -5.27 27.64
CA ASP A 595 36.58 -5.36 27.51
C ASP A 595 37.01 -5.99 26.18
N LEU A 596 38.13 -5.51 25.65
CA LEU A 596 38.72 -5.94 24.38
C LEU A 596 39.07 -7.44 24.33
N GLY A 597 39.19 -8.10 25.48
CA GLY A 597 39.52 -9.52 25.59
C GLY A 597 38.30 -10.44 25.56
N PHE A 598 37.08 -9.89 25.48
CA PHE A 598 35.82 -10.63 25.63
C PHE A 598 35.78 -11.47 26.92
N GLY A 599 36.39 -10.96 28.00
CA GLY A 599 36.35 -11.59 29.33
C GLY A 599 35.02 -11.36 30.05
N ASN A 600 34.33 -10.25 29.75
CA ASN A 600 33.05 -9.83 30.30
C ASN A 600 32.05 -9.60 29.16
N ILE A 601 31.53 -10.69 28.60
CA ILE A 601 30.45 -10.65 27.61
C ILE A 601 29.16 -10.22 28.32
N ILE A 602 28.53 -9.16 27.79
CA ILE A 602 27.24 -8.66 28.28
C ILE A 602 26.06 -9.10 27.40
N SER A 603 26.31 -9.40 26.12
CA SER A 603 25.31 -9.96 25.21
C SER A 603 25.98 -10.85 24.15
N SER A 604 25.32 -11.92 23.73
CA SER A 604 25.76 -12.76 22.61
C SER A 604 24.59 -13.49 21.96
N GLY A 605 24.77 -13.91 20.71
CA GLY A 605 23.79 -14.67 19.95
C GLY A 605 24.43 -15.55 18.90
N SER A 606 23.72 -16.59 18.46
CA SER A 606 24.20 -17.58 17.49
C SER A 606 23.07 -18.05 16.58
N GLN A 607 23.41 -18.51 15.38
CA GLN A 607 22.45 -18.94 14.36
C GLN A 607 21.46 -17.82 13.98
N LEU A 608 21.90 -16.57 14.03
CA LEU A 608 21.10 -15.43 13.62
C LEU A 608 20.91 -15.47 12.10
N PRO A 609 19.67 -15.43 11.59
CA PRO A 609 19.41 -15.46 10.15
C PRO A 609 19.73 -14.11 9.49
N ASN A 610 19.64 -13.02 10.26
CA ASN A 610 19.77 -11.64 9.77
C ASN A 610 21.11 -11.01 10.16
N ASN A 611 21.46 -9.93 9.49
CA ASN A 611 22.68 -9.16 9.71
C ASN A 611 22.47 -7.96 10.67
N THR A 612 21.41 -7.98 11.47
CA THR A 612 21.10 -6.99 12.50
C THR A 612 20.58 -7.66 13.78
N ILE A 613 20.83 -7.06 14.94
CA ILE A 613 20.35 -7.51 16.24
C ILE A 613 20.20 -6.34 17.24
N GLY A 614 19.01 -6.21 17.84
CA GLY A 614 18.77 -5.28 18.96
C GLY A 614 19.54 -5.68 20.21
N LEU A 615 20.08 -4.70 20.93
CA LEU A 615 20.78 -4.91 22.19
C LEU A 615 19.91 -4.53 23.40
N PRO A 616 20.17 -5.12 24.58
CA PRO A 616 19.64 -4.57 25.82
C PRO A 616 20.17 -3.16 26.06
N GLU A 617 19.48 -2.39 26.90
CA GLU A 617 19.92 -1.06 27.32
C GLU A 617 21.33 -1.11 27.93
N LEU A 618 22.22 -0.31 27.36
CA LEU A 618 23.63 -0.20 27.70
C LEU A 618 23.85 0.92 28.72
N GLU A 619 24.93 0.81 29.49
CA GLU A 619 25.31 1.86 30.44
C GLU A 619 25.88 3.05 29.67
N ALA A 620 25.53 4.27 30.07
CA ALA A 620 26.07 5.51 29.51
C ALA A 620 27.59 5.66 29.78
N GLU A 621 28.27 6.47 28.97
CA GLU A 621 29.72 6.78 29.11
C GLU A 621 30.61 5.52 29.22
N THR A 622 30.25 4.45 28.52
CA THR A 622 30.89 3.13 28.65
C THR A 622 31.42 2.63 27.30
N PRO A 623 32.71 2.23 27.22
CA PRO A 623 33.26 1.61 26.02
C PRO A 623 32.81 0.15 25.90
N TYR A 624 32.31 -0.19 24.72
CA TYR A 624 31.89 -1.54 24.33
C TYR A 624 32.72 -2.05 23.16
N PHE A 625 32.91 -3.37 23.13
CA PHE A 625 33.64 -4.09 22.11
C PHE A 625 32.78 -5.23 21.58
N TRP A 626 32.65 -5.35 20.27
CA TRP A 626 31.87 -6.41 19.67
C TRP A 626 32.55 -6.99 18.44
N HIS A 627 32.14 -8.20 18.11
CA HIS A 627 32.58 -8.89 16.91
C HIS A 627 31.51 -9.88 16.48
N VAL A 628 31.52 -10.19 15.20
CA VAL A 628 30.55 -11.05 14.55
C VAL A 628 31.25 -12.00 13.60
N ARG A 629 30.71 -13.19 13.42
CA ARG A 629 31.18 -14.15 12.41
C ARG A 629 29.99 -14.70 11.63
N ALA A 630 30.22 -14.95 10.36
CA ALA A 630 29.30 -15.65 9.49
C ALA A 630 29.55 -17.17 9.53
N GLU A 631 28.52 -17.96 9.34
CA GLU A 631 28.55 -19.42 9.37
C GLU A 631 27.82 -20.00 8.14
N ASN A 632 28.32 -21.11 7.60
CA ASN A 632 27.66 -21.87 6.54
C ASN A 632 27.96 -23.38 6.68
N LEU A 633 27.53 -24.19 5.71
CA LEU A 633 27.78 -25.64 5.66
C LEU A 633 29.27 -26.04 5.80
N CYS A 634 30.23 -25.24 5.31
CA CYS A 634 31.66 -25.51 5.46
C CYS A 634 32.17 -25.26 6.90
N GLY A 635 31.36 -24.63 7.75
CA GLY A 635 31.65 -24.30 9.14
C GLY A 635 31.60 -22.80 9.44
N SER A 636 32.00 -22.45 10.65
CA SER A 636 32.04 -21.06 11.10
C SER A 636 33.25 -20.33 10.52
N GLY A 637 33.02 -19.14 9.97
CA GLY A 637 34.06 -18.21 9.57
C GLY A 637 34.89 -17.72 10.76
N ALA A 638 35.98 -17.01 10.47
CA ALA A 638 36.70 -16.31 11.51
C ALA A 638 35.83 -15.20 12.09
N TRP A 639 36.00 -14.92 13.38
CA TRP A 639 35.50 -13.69 13.98
C TRP A 639 36.02 -12.47 13.21
N SER A 640 35.15 -11.47 13.02
CA SER A 640 35.51 -10.16 12.51
C SER A 640 36.65 -9.55 13.34
N ASN A 641 37.23 -8.45 12.84
CA ASN A 641 37.98 -7.58 13.72
C ASN A 641 37.07 -7.15 14.87
N THR A 642 37.65 -6.90 16.04
CA THR A 642 36.91 -6.32 17.16
C THR A 642 36.59 -4.88 16.83
N PHE A 643 35.31 -4.59 16.75
CA PHE A 643 34.77 -3.24 16.63
C PHE A 643 34.57 -2.66 18.03
N SER A 644 34.68 -1.35 18.14
CA SER A 644 34.46 -0.64 19.40
C SER A 644 33.53 0.55 19.24
N PHE A 645 32.81 0.90 20.30
CA PHE A 645 32.09 2.16 20.40
C PHE A 645 32.00 2.60 21.86
N GLU A 646 31.71 3.86 22.10
CA GLU A 646 31.47 4.43 23.44
C GLU A 646 30.09 5.06 23.47
N THR A 647 29.27 4.66 24.45
CA THR A 647 27.94 5.22 24.65
C THR A 647 28.02 6.66 25.17
N ALA A 648 27.13 7.53 24.72
CA ALA A 648 27.05 8.92 25.19
C ALA A 648 26.55 9.00 26.63
N ASN A 649 26.71 10.17 27.24
CA ASN A 649 25.88 10.58 28.36
C ASN A 649 24.57 11.17 27.81
N ILE A 650 23.45 10.47 27.99
CA ILE A 650 22.20 10.75 27.27
C ILE A 650 21.19 11.48 28.15
N SER A 651 20.45 12.41 27.55
CA SER A 651 19.24 13.00 28.12
C SER A 651 18.06 12.78 27.19
N CYS A 652 17.03 12.10 27.69
CA CYS A 652 15.78 11.86 26.98
C CYS A 652 14.69 12.81 27.47
N GLN A 653 13.97 13.41 26.53
CA GLN A 653 12.85 14.29 26.80
C GLN A 653 11.63 13.82 26.02
N THR A 654 10.54 13.55 26.74
CA THR A 654 9.21 13.27 26.18
C THR A 654 8.40 14.56 26.12
N LEU A 655 7.83 14.84 24.95
CA LEU A 655 6.96 16.00 24.71
C LEU A 655 5.58 15.55 24.23
N VAL A 656 4.58 16.35 24.56
CA VAL A 656 3.18 16.19 24.15
C VAL A 656 2.75 17.41 23.32
N PRO A 657 1.87 17.24 22.33
CA PRO A 657 1.35 18.34 21.51
C PRO A 657 0.29 19.16 22.27
N GLU A 658 0.19 20.46 21.96
CA GLU A 658 -0.82 21.36 22.57
C GLU A 658 -2.10 21.51 21.72
N ASP A 659 -2.10 21.00 20.48
CA ASP A 659 -3.17 21.17 19.51
C ASP A 659 -4.22 20.05 19.48
N LEU A 660 -4.02 19.01 20.32
CA LEU A 660 -4.93 17.88 20.43
C LEU A 660 -6.11 18.14 21.39
N PRO A 661 -7.27 17.52 21.14
CA PRO A 661 -7.53 16.54 20.09
C PRO A 661 -7.92 17.17 18.74
N ILE A 662 -7.56 16.53 17.62
CA ILE A 662 -7.85 17.00 16.25
C ILE A 662 -8.86 16.07 15.57
N THR A 663 -9.94 16.64 15.03
CA THR A 663 -10.98 15.88 14.32
C THR A 663 -10.54 15.48 12.92
N ILE A 664 -10.70 14.20 12.58
CA ILE A 664 -10.58 13.65 11.22
C ILE A 664 -11.99 13.69 10.59
N SER A 665 -12.13 14.41 9.48
CA SER A 665 -13.45 14.70 8.89
C SER A 665 -14.06 13.49 8.19
N SER A 666 -15.34 13.19 8.44
CA SER A 666 -16.04 12.14 7.69
C SER A 666 -16.40 12.46 6.23
N MET A 667 -15.86 13.56 5.69
CA MET A 667 -16.19 14.09 4.37
C MET A 667 -14.92 14.24 3.53
N GLY A 668 -14.86 13.52 2.41
CA GLY A 668 -13.68 13.51 1.54
C GLY A 668 -12.58 12.62 2.10
N THR A 669 -11.34 12.91 1.71
CA THR A 669 -10.11 12.22 2.16
C THR A 669 -9.25 13.25 2.93
N PRO A 670 -9.59 13.59 4.18
CA PRO A 670 -8.92 14.66 4.90
C PRO A 670 -7.47 14.31 5.24
N THR A 671 -6.62 15.33 5.28
CA THR A 671 -5.29 15.26 5.88
C THR A 671 -5.28 16.17 7.09
N ILE A 672 -4.88 15.64 8.24
CA ILE A 672 -4.68 16.42 9.47
C ILE A 672 -3.21 16.38 9.88
N SER A 673 -2.77 17.40 10.62
CA SER A 673 -1.42 17.48 11.14
C SER A 673 -1.46 17.94 12.60
N SER A 674 -0.61 17.36 13.44
CA SER A 674 -0.35 17.79 14.82
C SER A 674 1.13 18.09 14.99
N THR A 675 1.45 19.13 15.77
CA THR A 675 2.83 19.62 15.91
C THR A 675 3.34 19.59 17.35
N ILE A 676 4.63 19.25 17.51
CA ILE A 676 5.39 19.36 18.76
C ILE A 676 6.60 20.24 18.53
N TYR A 677 6.82 21.25 19.37
CA TYR A 677 8.04 22.06 19.33
C TYR A 677 9.07 21.52 20.33
N TYR A 678 10.19 20.99 19.83
CA TYR A 678 11.31 20.57 20.66
C TYR A 678 12.28 21.74 20.88
N PRO A 679 12.49 22.20 22.14
CA PRO A 679 13.14 23.48 22.38
C PRO A 679 14.67 23.42 22.42
N ASN A 680 15.24 22.24 22.59
CA ASN A 680 16.65 22.06 22.94
C ASN A 680 17.46 21.60 21.72
N PRO A 681 18.62 22.22 21.42
CA PRO A 681 19.51 21.73 20.37
C PRO A 681 20.25 20.48 20.84
N GLY A 682 20.65 19.63 19.90
CA GLY A 682 21.40 18.42 20.21
C GLY A 682 21.69 17.58 18.99
N GLU A 683 22.21 16.38 19.21
CA GLU A 683 22.31 15.33 18.19
C GLU A 683 21.39 14.19 18.63
N ILE A 684 20.44 13.81 17.78
CA ILE A 684 19.51 12.70 18.08
C ILE A 684 20.29 11.40 18.12
N LEU A 685 20.17 10.67 19.23
CA LEU A 685 20.78 9.36 19.44
C LEU A 685 19.76 8.22 19.50
N ASP A 686 18.53 8.53 19.90
CA ASP A 686 17.38 7.61 19.90
C ASP A 686 16.07 8.44 19.85
N ILE A 687 15.02 7.91 19.24
CA ILE A 687 13.73 8.57 19.05
C ILE A 687 12.59 7.56 19.03
N ASN A 688 11.56 7.80 19.84
CA ASN A 688 10.38 6.95 19.97
C ASN A 688 9.10 7.77 19.78
N VAL A 689 8.10 7.18 19.11
CA VAL A 689 6.74 7.72 19.07
C VAL A 689 5.89 6.92 20.05
N ILE A 690 5.37 7.58 21.09
CA ILE A 690 4.71 6.90 22.21
C ILE A 690 3.24 7.30 22.25
N ASP A 691 2.37 6.36 22.65
CA ASP A 691 0.94 6.63 22.92
C ASP A 691 0.21 7.33 21.74
N LEU A 692 0.48 6.89 20.51
CA LEU A 692 -0.28 7.30 19.34
C LEU A 692 -1.68 6.70 19.44
N THR A 693 -2.64 7.54 19.83
CA THR A 693 -3.98 7.12 20.21
C THR A 693 -5.05 7.96 19.52
N GLY A 694 -6.11 7.30 19.05
CA GLY A 694 -7.26 7.97 18.45
C GLY A 694 -8.42 7.04 18.15
N GLU A 695 -9.54 7.64 17.76
CA GLU A 695 -10.71 6.91 17.25
C GLU A 695 -10.81 7.12 15.75
N HIS A 696 -11.15 6.08 15.01
CA HIS A 696 -11.49 6.17 13.59
C HIS A 696 -12.29 4.92 13.20
N THR A 697 -13.31 5.10 12.37
CA THR A 697 -14.09 3.97 11.88
C THR A 697 -13.42 3.46 10.61
N TYR A 698 -12.62 2.39 10.75
CA TYR A 698 -11.67 1.84 9.76
C TYR A 698 -10.27 2.44 9.81
N ILE A 699 -9.46 1.86 10.69
CA ILE A 699 -8.06 2.22 10.83
C ILE A 699 -7.23 1.96 9.55
N SER A 700 -7.71 1.10 8.64
CA SER A 700 -7.11 0.90 7.32
C SER A 700 -7.13 2.13 6.41
N ASP A 701 -7.97 3.12 6.72
CA ASP A 701 -8.02 4.35 5.95
C ASP A 701 -6.88 5.31 6.35
N LEU A 702 -6.19 5.04 7.47
CA LEU A 702 -5.19 5.95 8.03
C LEU A 702 -3.76 5.58 7.64
N ILE A 703 -3.01 6.60 7.22
CA ILE A 703 -1.55 6.57 7.05
C ILE A 703 -0.93 7.58 8.03
N PHE A 704 0.12 7.18 8.73
CA PHE A 704 0.82 8.01 9.71
C PHE A 704 2.26 8.31 9.24
N GLU A 705 2.59 9.59 9.09
CA GLU A 705 3.94 10.05 8.76
C GLU A 705 4.48 10.98 9.86
N LEU A 706 5.77 10.85 10.19
CA LEU A 706 6.47 11.78 11.08
C LEU A 706 7.50 12.58 10.27
N THR A 707 7.52 13.89 10.45
CA THR A 707 8.47 14.81 9.80
C THR A 707 9.28 15.60 10.82
N SER A 708 10.61 15.63 10.65
CA SER A 708 11.55 16.37 11.50
C SER A 708 11.69 17.84 11.10
N PRO A 709 12.29 18.70 11.97
CA PRO A 709 12.60 20.09 11.64
C PRO A 709 13.54 20.26 10.44
N GLU A 710 14.37 19.25 10.15
CA GLU A 710 15.24 19.22 8.97
C GLU A 710 14.54 18.72 7.68
N GLN A 711 13.24 18.45 7.76
CA GLN A 711 12.38 17.97 6.67
C GLN A 711 12.61 16.51 6.24
N THR A 712 13.24 15.70 7.09
CA THR A 712 13.23 14.24 6.90
C THR A 712 11.83 13.72 7.25
N THR A 713 11.26 12.85 6.42
CA THR A 713 9.93 12.27 6.61
C THR A 713 10.02 10.76 6.53
N ILE A 714 9.40 10.07 7.48
CA ILE A 714 9.26 8.61 7.51
C ILE A 714 7.80 8.20 7.64
N THR A 715 7.46 7.04 7.09
CA THR A 715 6.16 6.40 7.31
C THR A 715 6.23 5.56 8.58
N LEU A 716 5.44 5.90 9.58
CA LEU A 716 5.32 5.08 10.78
C LEU A 716 4.48 3.83 10.49
N LEU A 717 3.38 4.01 9.75
CA LEU A 717 2.40 2.96 9.47
C LEU A 717 1.57 3.31 8.22
N ASP A 718 1.51 2.38 7.27
CA ASP A 718 0.64 2.41 6.09
C ASP A 718 -0.12 1.08 5.97
N THR A 719 -1.46 1.14 5.94
CA THR A 719 -2.38 0.04 5.59
C THR A 719 -2.01 -1.37 6.08
N TYR A 720 -2.01 -1.59 7.41
CA TYR A 720 -1.71 -2.90 8.01
C TYR A 720 -2.94 -3.66 8.54
N CYS A 721 -4.05 -2.98 8.86
CA CYS A 721 -5.29 -3.61 9.34
C CYS A 721 -6.42 -3.54 8.31
N GLY A 722 -7.56 -4.16 8.61
CA GLY A 722 -8.75 -4.17 7.79
C GLY A 722 -9.81 -3.19 8.30
N SER A 723 -10.99 -3.70 8.62
CA SER A 723 -12.14 -2.89 9.01
C SER A 723 -12.25 -2.64 10.52
N GLU A 724 -11.16 -2.79 11.26
CA GLU A 724 -11.14 -2.52 12.70
C GLU A 724 -11.17 -1.01 12.98
N ASN A 725 -11.59 -0.66 14.20
CA ASN A 725 -11.69 0.74 14.62
C ASN A 725 -10.58 1.07 15.59
N ASP A 726 -10.29 2.37 15.66
CA ASP A 726 -9.48 3.01 16.68
C ASP A 726 -8.01 2.53 16.67
N PHE A 727 -7.16 3.28 17.37
CA PHE A 727 -5.74 2.99 17.48
C PHE A 727 -5.19 3.48 18.82
N PHE A 728 -4.20 2.76 19.33
CA PHE A 728 -3.40 2.97 20.53
C PHE A 728 -2.10 2.14 20.37
N ILE A 729 -1.06 2.78 19.83
CA ILE A 729 0.20 2.13 19.44
C ILE A 729 1.41 3.02 19.73
N SER A 730 2.59 2.42 19.92
CA SER A 730 3.88 3.12 20.00
C SER A 730 4.89 2.54 19.01
N PHE A 731 5.88 3.32 18.61
CA PHE A 731 6.93 2.94 17.66
C PHE A 731 8.34 3.18 18.22
N ASP A 732 9.21 2.20 17.95
CA ASP A 732 10.60 2.10 18.44
C ASP A 732 11.35 1.10 17.55
N ASP A 733 12.53 1.48 17.03
CA ASP A 733 13.33 0.63 16.14
C ASP A 733 13.84 -0.64 16.85
N GLU A 734 14.05 -0.57 18.16
CA GLU A 734 14.50 -1.69 19.00
C GLU A 734 13.37 -2.58 19.51
N ALA A 735 12.11 -2.29 19.15
CA ALA A 735 11.01 -3.19 19.46
C ALA A 735 11.26 -4.58 18.87
N ASP A 736 10.83 -5.63 19.58
CA ASP A 736 10.89 -6.99 19.06
C ASP A 736 10.20 -7.02 17.68
N ASN A 737 10.80 -7.72 16.70
CA ASN A 737 10.24 -7.92 15.37
C ASN A 737 8.99 -8.82 15.44
N THR A 738 7.95 -8.27 16.02
CA THR A 738 6.64 -8.86 16.27
C THR A 738 5.66 -8.17 15.33
N PRO A 739 4.77 -8.93 14.67
CA PRO A 739 3.71 -8.33 13.86
C PRO A 739 2.87 -7.38 14.71
N ILE A 740 2.60 -6.18 14.18
CA ILE A 740 1.69 -5.22 14.81
C ILE A 740 0.28 -5.86 14.89
N PRO A 741 -0.44 -5.80 16.01
CA PRO A 741 -1.77 -6.41 16.14
C PRO A 741 -2.84 -5.60 15.40
N CYS A 742 -3.91 -6.27 14.99
CA CYS A 742 -5.11 -5.63 14.44
C CYS A 742 -6.34 -5.86 15.34
N PRO A 743 -7.03 -4.80 15.82
CA PRO A 743 -6.66 -3.38 15.70
C PRO A 743 -5.38 -3.04 16.46
N TYR A 744 -4.77 -1.90 16.13
CA TYR A 744 -3.61 -1.33 16.83
C TYR A 744 -3.97 -0.86 18.25
N SER A 745 -4.71 -1.61 19.06
CA SER A 745 -5.38 -1.08 20.26
C SER A 745 -4.83 -1.57 21.59
N ASP A 746 -3.65 -2.19 21.59
CA ASP A 746 -3.07 -2.82 22.78
C ASP A 746 -2.05 -1.95 23.52
N GLY A 747 -1.67 -0.80 22.95
CA GLY A 747 -0.66 0.08 23.49
C GLY A 747 0.75 -0.47 23.40
N GLY A 748 0.96 -1.52 22.61
CA GLY A 748 2.27 -2.13 22.40
C GLY A 748 3.22 -1.22 21.64
N THR A 749 4.52 -1.51 21.76
CA THR A 749 5.58 -0.83 21.04
C THR A 749 6.08 -1.73 19.91
N TYR A 750 6.16 -1.19 18.69
CA TYR A 750 6.49 -1.95 17.48
C TYR A 750 7.51 -1.23 16.61
N GLN A 751 8.14 -1.97 15.70
CA GLN A 751 8.99 -1.35 14.69
C GLN A 751 8.12 -0.58 13.69
N PRO A 752 8.46 0.68 13.35
CA PRO A 752 7.76 1.43 12.31
C PRO A 752 8.01 0.82 10.92
N GLN A 753 7.21 1.21 9.94
CA GLN A 753 7.39 0.79 8.55
C GLN A 753 8.72 1.28 7.96
N ASP A 754 9.01 2.57 8.13
CA ASP A 754 10.32 3.18 7.87
C ASP A 754 11.03 3.43 9.21
N ALA A 755 12.31 3.07 9.31
CA ALA A 755 13.05 3.12 10.57
C ALA A 755 13.19 4.55 11.14
N LEU A 756 12.91 4.71 12.43
CA LEU A 756 13.07 5.95 13.20
C LEU A 756 14.53 6.42 13.25
N SER A 757 15.47 5.50 13.14
CA SER A 757 16.91 5.73 13.01
C SER A 757 17.31 6.60 11.81
N ALA A 758 16.39 6.85 10.86
CA ALA A 758 16.59 7.85 9.81
C ALA A 758 16.85 9.27 10.36
N PHE A 759 16.40 9.57 11.59
CA PHE A 759 16.60 10.86 12.25
C PHE A 759 17.88 10.95 13.07
N ILE A 760 18.60 9.84 13.29
CA ILE A 760 19.82 9.83 14.11
C ILE A 760 20.87 10.74 13.46
N GLY A 761 21.43 11.64 14.28
CA GLY A 761 22.40 12.65 13.84
C GLY A 761 21.81 14.03 13.47
N GLU A 762 20.49 14.16 13.34
CA GLU A 762 19.83 15.47 13.11
C GLU A 762 19.79 16.32 14.39
N ASP A 763 19.62 17.63 14.23
CA ASP A 763 19.31 18.52 15.36
C ASP A 763 17.80 18.49 15.65
N PRO A 764 17.35 18.02 16.84
CA PRO A 764 15.93 17.92 17.12
C PRO A 764 15.25 19.27 17.34
N GLN A 765 16.00 20.37 17.49
CA GLN A 765 15.42 21.68 17.78
C GLN A 765 14.52 22.17 16.64
N GLY A 766 13.23 22.36 16.94
CA GLY A 766 12.26 22.91 16.00
C GLY A 766 10.91 22.21 16.08
N GLU A 767 10.13 22.40 15.01
CA GLU A 767 8.79 21.83 14.89
C GLU A 767 8.83 20.43 14.27
N TRP A 768 8.33 19.45 15.01
CA TRP A 768 8.04 18.10 14.56
C TRP A 768 6.58 18.00 14.18
N THR A 769 6.29 17.36 13.05
CA THR A 769 4.92 17.23 12.52
C THR A 769 4.53 15.77 12.34
N LEU A 770 3.50 15.33 13.06
CA LEU A 770 2.78 14.09 12.75
C LEU A 770 1.67 14.41 11.75
N THR A 771 1.70 13.77 10.58
CA THR A 771 0.67 13.90 9.55
C THR A 771 -0.14 12.61 9.48
N VAL A 772 -1.46 12.75 9.52
CA VAL A 772 -2.40 11.62 9.38
C VAL A 772 -3.24 11.85 8.13
N TYR A 773 -3.14 10.92 7.20
CA TYR A 773 -3.97 10.90 5.99
C TYR A 773 -5.11 9.93 6.18
N ASP A 774 -6.33 10.38 5.93
CA ASP A 774 -7.48 9.52 5.70
C ASP A 774 -7.67 9.40 4.19
N VAL A 775 -7.28 8.27 3.63
CA VAL A 775 -7.22 8.05 2.17
C VAL A 775 -8.52 7.52 1.59
N PHE A 776 -9.51 7.26 2.44
CA PHE A 776 -10.86 6.87 2.06
C PHE A 776 -11.88 7.90 2.54
N ASN A 777 -13.15 7.69 2.19
CA ASN A 777 -14.20 8.66 2.48
C ASN A 777 -15.40 7.98 3.12
N GLN A 778 -16.19 8.78 3.85
CA GLN A 778 -17.49 8.47 4.49
C GLN A 778 -17.42 8.19 6.00
N ASP A 779 -16.23 8.05 6.55
CA ASP A 779 -15.87 7.75 7.94
C ASP A 779 -14.89 8.80 8.43
N GLY A 780 -14.90 9.03 9.73
CA GLY A 780 -14.04 10.00 10.36
C GLY A 780 -13.75 9.59 11.79
N GLY A 781 -13.01 10.45 12.48
CA GLY A 781 -12.39 10.08 13.72
C GLY A 781 -11.82 11.26 14.47
N ILE A 782 -10.94 10.98 15.41
CA ILE A 782 -10.24 11.97 16.20
C ILE A 782 -8.86 11.45 16.59
N LEU A 783 -7.82 12.22 16.30
CA LEU A 783 -6.49 12.02 16.89
C LEU A 783 -6.54 12.55 18.33
N GLN A 784 -6.35 11.65 19.30
CA GLN A 784 -6.49 11.96 20.73
C GLN A 784 -5.17 12.29 21.39
N ASN A 785 -4.13 11.47 21.15
CA ASN A 785 -2.81 11.66 21.71
C ASN A 785 -1.71 11.16 20.75
N TRP A 786 -0.52 11.71 20.92
CA TRP A 786 0.76 11.11 20.57
C TRP A 786 1.84 11.85 21.36
N GLU A 787 2.92 11.17 21.67
CA GLU A 787 4.07 11.72 22.38
C GLU A 787 5.33 11.44 21.57
N LEU A 788 6.29 12.35 21.66
CA LEU A 788 7.59 12.20 21.03
C LEU A 788 8.66 12.19 22.11
N GLU A 789 9.36 11.07 22.25
CA GLU A 789 10.53 10.95 23.10
C GLU A 789 11.78 11.05 22.22
N ILE A 790 12.64 12.02 22.51
CA ILE A 790 13.92 12.19 21.83
C ILE A 790 15.03 12.13 22.87
N CYS A 791 16.01 11.28 22.63
CA CYS A 791 17.22 11.14 23.40
C CYS A 791 18.39 11.80 22.65
N THR A 792 19.12 12.68 23.34
CA THR A 792 20.28 13.38 22.79
C THR A 792 21.51 13.22 23.66
N ALA A 793 22.69 13.37 23.07
CA ALA A 793 23.92 13.57 23.86
C ALA A 793 23.77 14.83 24.72
N LEU A 794 24.14 14.75 26.01
CA LEU A 794 24.16 15.91 26.91
C LEU A 794 25.10 16.99 26.36
N SER A 795 24.52 18.02 25.77
CA SER A 795 25.26 19.15 25.20
C SER A 795 25.09 20.39 26.08
N ALA A 796 26.15 21.19 26.19
CA ALA A 796 26.10 22.48 26.86
C ALA A 796 25.42 23.51 25.94
N PHE A 797 24.26 24.01 26.34
CA PHE A 797 23.55 25.10 25.67
C PHE A 797 22.85 26.00 26.70
N VAL A 798 22.38 27.17 26.27
CA VAL A 798 21.61 28.07 27.14
C VAL A 798 20.25 28.28 26.52
N ASN A 799 19.21 27.81 27.21
CA ASN A 799 17.84 28.11 26.82
C ASN A 799 17.53 29.56 27.23
N VAL A 800 17.06 30.37 26.29
CA VAL A 800 16.73 31.79 26.49
C VAL A 800 15.27 32.00 26.12
N ASP A 801 14.46 32.41 27.09
CA ASP A 801 13.05 32.66 26.89
C ASP A 801 12.66 34.11 27.29
N PRO A 802 12.13 34.91 26.36
CA PRO A 802 12.05 34.69 24.90
C PRO A 802 13.38 35.03 24.20
N ILE A 803 13.66 34.48 23.02
CA ILE A 803 14.91 34.78 22.27
C ILE A 803 14.91 36.18 21.61
N SER A 804 13.74 36.82 21.48
CA SER A 804 13.58 38.18 20.96
C SER A 804 12.54 38.98 21.75
N ILE A 805 12.83 40.27 22.02
CA ILE A 805 11.90 41.20 22.68
C ILE A 805 11.92 42.55 21.97
N SER A 806 10.76 43.20 21.87
CA SER A 806 10.62 44.61 21.48
C SER A 806 10.11 45.45 22.66
N GLY A 807 10.60 46.69 22.79
CA GLY A 807 9.96 47.69 23.64
C GLY A 807 10.75 48.99 23.77
N CYS A 808 10.48 49.75 24.83
CA CYS A 808 10.87 51.16 24.89
C CYS A 808 12.34 51.42 25.18
N ALA A 809 12.87 52.49 24.58
CA ALA A 809 14.24 52.96 24.81
C ALA A 809 14.59 53.25 26.28
N ASP A 810 13.59 53.52 27.13
CA ASP A 810 13.72 53.70 28.58
C ASP A 810 13.16 52.52 29.41
N GLY A 811 12.81 51.43 28.73
CA GLY A 811 12.25 50.23 29.32
C GLY A 811 13.27 49.39 30.10
N VAL A 812 12.72 48.47 30.89
CA VAL A 812 13.46 47.40 31.56
C VAL A 812 12.98 46.08 30.98
N PHE A 813 13.90 45.30 30.43
CA PHE A 813 13.63 44.04 29.76
C PHE A 813 14.18 42.90 30.58
N THR A 814 13.47 41.78 30.58
CA THR A 814 13.82 40.62 31.39
C THR A 814 13.83 39.37 30.51
N TYR A 815 14.95 38.67 30.49
CA TYR A 815 15.12 37.37 29.85
C TYR A 815 15.33 36.31 30.93
N THR A 816 14.67 35.16 30.80
CA THR A 816 14.96 33.99 31.63
C THR A 816 15.93 33.08 30.88
N LEU A 817 16.93 32.58 31.59
CA LEU A 817 18.01 31.80 31.04
C LEU A 817 18.17 30.54 31.85
N THR A 818 18.25 29.40 31.19
CA THR A 818 18.53 28.14 31.86
C THR A 818 19.70 27.49 31.13
N PRO A 819 20.92 27.54 31.68
CA PRO A 819 22.00 26.71 31.18
C PRO A 819 21.61 25.24 31.32
N SER A 820 21.81 24.46 30.26
CA SER A 820 21.49 23.05 30.23
C SER A 820 22.33 22.24 31.22
N GLU A 821 21.92 21.00 31.49
CA GLU A 821 22.70 20.09 32.34
C GLU A 821 24.01 19.59 31.69
N GLY A 822 24.27 19.93 30.42
CA GLY A 822 25.54 19.61 29.74
C GLY A 822 26.74 20.45 30.20
N PHE A 823 26.54 21.47 31.04
CA PHE A 823 27.64 22.16 31.72
C PHE A 823 28.12 21.34 32.93
N THR A 824 29.44 21.16 33.07
CA THR A 824 30.05 20.27 34.09
C THR A 824 30.22 20.92 35.47
N GLY A 825 29.84 22.20 35.61
CA GLY A 825 29.96 22.98 36.83
C GLY A 825 29.17 24.29 36.79
N PRO A 826 29.24 25.14 37.84
CA PRO A 826 28.53 26.42 37.90
C PRO A 826 28.88 27.32 36.70
N VAL A 827 27.85 27.80 36.00
CA VAL A 827 27.94 28.55 34.76
C VAL A 827 27.99 30.05 35.05
N THR A 828 29.03 30.70 34.54
CA THR A 828 29.17 32.16 34.55
C THR A 828 28.60 32.75 33.27
N LEU A 829 27.72 33.74 33.40
CA LEU A 829 27.04 34.41 32.29
C LEU A 829 27.61 35.82 32.06
N GLU A 830 27.85 36.19 30.80
CA GLU A 830 28.27 37.53 30.40
C GLU A 830 27.53 37.97 29.14
N VAL A 831 27.12 39.24 29.04
CA VAL A 831 26.43 39.77 27.86
C VAL A 831 27.35 40.76 27.15
N PHE A 832 27.49 40.59 25.84
CA PHE A 832 28.20 41.48 24.94
C PHE A 832 27.22 42.17 23.98
N ASP A 833 27.68 43.24 23.35
CA ASP A 833 26.95 43.98 22.31
C ASP A 833 25.59 44.54 22.77
N ASN A 834 25.48 44.88 24.05
CA ASN A 834 24.30 45.53 24.61
C ASN A 834 24.10 46.93 23.98
N PRO A 835 22.85 47.44 23.93
CA PRO A 835 22.57 48.78 23.41
C PRO A 835 23.44 49.84 24.08
N PRO A 836 24.12 50.74 23.33
CA PRO A 836 24.99 51.75 23.91
C PRO A 836 24.27 52.61 24.96
N GLY A 837 24.75 52.57 26.21
CA GLY A 837 24.16 53.30 27.33
C GLY A 837 23.19 52.50 28.22
N SER A 838 22.90 51.24 27.88
CA SER A 838 22.11 50.35 28.73
C SER A 838 22.95 49.72 29.85
N ASP A 839 22.29 49.35 30.94
CA ASP A 839 22.86 48.56 32.04
C ASP A 839 22.30 47.14 32.02
N VAL A 840 23.15 46.14 32.26
CA VAL A 840 22.77 44.72 32.32
C VAL A 840 23.04 44.16 33.72
N LEU A 841 22.06 43.48 34.30
CA LEU A 841 22.16 42.78 35.57
C LEU A 841 21.79 41.31 35.37
N ILE A 842 22.59 40.39 35.91
CA ILE A 842 22.31 38.94 35.86
C ILE A 842 22.22 38.40 37.29
N SER A 843 21.15 37.67 37.60
CA SER A 843 20.96 37.08 38.93
C SER A 843 20.18 35.76 38.91
N PRO A 844 20.68 34.68 39.55
CA PRO A 844 22.03 34.51 40.08
C PRO A 844 23.10 34.42 38.97
N ASN A 845 24.36 34.76 39.28
CA ASN A 845 25.52 34.57 38.41
C ASN A 845 26.80 34.42 39.28
N PRO A 846 27.47 33.25 39.33
CA PRO A 846 27.20 32.04 38.53
C PRO A 846 25.90 31.34 38.92
N VAL A 847 25.35 30.57 37.98
CA VAL A 847 24.12 29.76 38.12
C VAL A 847 24.47 28.28 37.92
N ASN A 848 23.84 27.38 38.66
CA ASN A 848 24.07 25.95 38.46
C ASN A 848 23.36 25.46 37.19
N PRO A 849 23.91 24.48 36.47
CA PRO A 849 23.24 23.80 35.36
C PRO A 849 21.81 23.38 35.75
N GLY A 850 20.86 23.53 34.83
CA GLY A 850 19.43 23.23 35.03
C GLY A 850 18.65 24.23 35.89
N GLN A 851 19.29 25.27 36.44
CA GLN A 851 18.61 26.30 37.25
C GLN A 851 18.44 27.61 36.46
N PRO A 852 17.31 28.32 36.63
CA PRO A 852 17.08 29.56 35.90
C PRO A 852 17.88 30.73 36.50
N ALA A 853 18.35 31.60 35.62
CA ALA A 853 18.89 32.93 35.90
C ALA A 853 18.09 33.99 35.14
N THR A 854 18.09 35.21 35.65
CA THR A 854 17.43 36.34 35.02
C THR A 854 18.46 37.34 34.52
N ILE A 855 18.43 37.68 33.23
CA ILE A 855 19.05 38.90 32.68
C ILE A 855 18.01 40.01 32.73
N GLN A 856 18.35 41.12 33.38
CA GLN A 856 17.59 42.35 33.36
C GLN A 856 18.40 43.44 32.63
N ILE A 857 17.86 43.97 31.55
CA ILE A 857 18.46 45.04 30.74
C ILE A 857 17.68 46.33 30.97
N SER A 858 18.32 47.33 31.56
CA SER A 858 17.76 48.69 31.68
C SER A 858 18.27 49.52 30.50
N ALA A 859 17.40 49.85 29.55
CA ALA A 859 17.82 50.50 28.32
C ALA A 859 18.24 51.97 28.51
N ASN A 860 17.81 52.64 29.59
CA ASN A 860 18.31 53.95 30.02
C ASN A 860 18.34 55.05 28.93
N SER A 861 17.34 55.08 28.03
CA SER A 861 17.31 55.96 26.85
C SER A 861 18.39 55.64 25.80
N ALA A 862 18.75 54.38 25.63
CA ALA A 862 19.62 53.91 24.55
C ALA A 862 19.02 54.24 23.18
N SER A 863 19.87 54.29 22.15
CA SER A 863 19.43 54.61 20.79
C SER A 863 18.40 53.60 20.26
N LEU A 864 17.44 54.08 19.48
CA LEU A 864 16.46 53.23 18.80
C LEU A 864 17.14 52.31 17.78
N GLY A 865 16.61 51.10 17.62
CA GLY A 865 17.11 50.11 16.68
C GLY A 865 17.09 48.69 17.25
N THR A 866 17.41 47.73 16.39
CA THR A 866 17.53 46.32 16.74
C THR A 866 18.98 45.99 17.07
N TYR A 867 19.19 45.37 18.22
CA TYR A 867 20.49 44.95 18.73
C TYR A 867 20.54 43.44 18.84
N GLN A 868 21.59 42.85 18.26
CA GLN A 868 21.92 41.43 18.41
C GLN A 868 22.93 41.32 19.55
N MET A 869 22.47 40.89 20.72
CA MET A 869 23.28 40.75 21.91
C MET A 869 23.84 39.33 21.97
N THR A 870 25.11 39.20 22.33
CA THR A 870 25.74 37.89 22.51
C THR A 870 25.81 37.57 24.00
N LEU A 871 25.01 36.60 24.45
CA LEU A 871 25.16 35.99 25.77
C LEU A 871 26.24 34.91 25.71
N SER A 872 27.25 34.99 26.56
CA SER A 872 28.28 33.97 26.71
C SER A 872 28.11 33.26 28.04
N ALA A 873 27.93 31.95 28.01
CA ALA A 873 27.86 31.09 29.18
C ALA A 873 29.12 30.20 29.26
N THR A 874 29.79 30.17 30.41
CA THR A 874 30.99 29.34 30.61
C THR A 874 31.04 28.64 31.96
N ASP A 875 31.35 27.34 31.98
CA ASP A 875 31.67 26.58 33.19
C ASP A 875 33.20 26.52 33.48
N GLY A 876 33.99 27.24 32.67
CA GLY A 876 35.46 27.25 32.72
C GLY A 876 36.12 26.27 31.74
N THR A 877 35.39 25.29 31.20
CA THR A 877 35.85 24.35 30.17
C THR A 877 35.17 24.59 28.83
N ASN A 878 33.85 24.79 28.86
CA ASN A 878 33.00 25.08 27.72
C ASN A 878 32.61 26.57 27.75
N THR A 879 32.51 27.19 26.56
CA THR A 879 32.00 28.56 26.42
C THR A 879 31.02 28.59 25.25
N ILE A 880 29.75 28.84 25.56
CA ILE A 880 28.65 28.80 24.59
C ILE A 880 28.12 30.22 24.36
N PRO A 881 28.23 30.76 23.13
CA PRO A 881 27.58 32.01 22.76
C PRO A 881 26.15 31.75 22.29
N THR A 882 25.20 32.53 22.80
CA THR A 882 23.78 32.54 22.39
C THR A 882 23.40 33.94 21.93
N GLN A 883 22.79 34.07 20.75
CA GLN A 883 22.31 35.36 20.25
C GLN A 883 20.92 35.66 20.80
N VAL A 884 20.70 36.89 21.24
CA VAL A 884 19.42 37.39 21.75
C VAL A 884 19.12 38.72 21.09
N GLU A 885 17.90 38.89 20.57
CA GLU A 885 17.50 40.11 19.91
C GLU A 885 16.74 41.04 20.86
N LEU A 886 17.15 42.31 20.91
CA LEU A 886 16.42 43.40 21.57
C LEU A 886 16.16 44.53 20.59
N THR A 887 14.89 44.79 20.29
CA THR A 887 14.48 45.94 19.47
C THR A 887 13.99 47.08 20.36
N LEU A 888 14.71 48.20 20.35
CA LEU A 888 14.33 49.42 21.05
C LEU A 888 13.56 50.35 20.11
N VAL A 889 12.28 50.56 20.40
CA VAL A 889 11.40 51.47 19.66
C VAL A 889 11.14 52.77 20.41
N GLY A 890 10.82 53.81 19.66
CA GLY A 890 10.53 55.14 20.20
C GLY A 890 9.05 55.30 20.54
N ALA A 891 8.71 56.39 21.24
CA ALA A 891 7.32 56.80 21.35
C ALA A 891 6.77 57.12 19.95
N VAL A 892 5.57 56.61 19.64
CA VAL A 892 4.90 56.88 18.37
C VAL A 892 4.70 58.37 18.14
N ALA A 893 4.91 58.83 16.92
CA ALA A 893 4.65 60.22 16.55
C ALA A 893 3.15 60.45 16.26
N ALA A 894 2.70 61.70 16.36
CA ALA A 894 1.38 62.07 15.87
C ALA A 894 1.30 61.85 14.35
N THR A 895 0.23 61.19 13.88
CA THR A 895 0.01 61.00 12.43
C THR A 895 -0.43 62.29 11.73
N ASN A 896 -0.10 62.41 10.44
CA ASN A 896 -0.62 63.46 9.57
C ASN A 896 -1.91 62.99 8.89
N LEU A 897 -2.99 63.76 9.08
CA LEU A 897 -4.28 63.54 8.45
C LEU A 897 -4.24 63.96 6.97
N LEU A 898 -4.82 63.15 6.08
CA LEU A 898 -4.73 63.34 4.63
C LEU A 898 -6.08 63.70 3.99
N ASN A 899 -7.14 62.95 4.29
CA ASN A 899 -8.47 63.17 3.71
C ASN A 899 -9.55 62.87 4.74
N PRO A 900 -10.62 63.69 4.87
CA PRO A 900 -10.76 65.04 4.32
C PRO A 900 -9.69 66.01 4.83
N THR A 901 -9.30 66.99 4.03
CA THR A 901 -8.30 68.01 4.41
C THR A 901 -8.87 69.01 5.42
N ASP A 902 -8.00 69.69 6.19
CA ASP A 902 -8.47 70.64 7.20
C ASP A 902 -9.20 71.84 6.57
N ALA A 903 -10.35 72.17 7.15
CA ALA A 903 -11.32 73.14 6.67
C ALA A 903 -11.83 72.90 5.24
N GLU A 904 -11.78 71.65 4.75
CA GLU A 904 -12.33 71.31 3.43
C GLU A 904 -13.84 71.57 3.39
N THR A 905 -14.34 72.09 2.28
CA THR A 905 -15.76 72.35 2.08
C THR A 905 -16.29 71.48 0.94
N ALA A 906 -17.59 71.21 0.96
CA ALA A 906 -18.24 70.36 -0.02
C ALA A 906 -17.80 68.89 0.00
N VAL A 907 -17.41 68.39 1.17
CA VAL A 907 -17.03 66.99 1.38
C VAL A 907 -18.28 66.09 1.31
N SER A 908 -18.14 64.87 0.80
CA SER A 908 -19.26 63.91 0.78
C SER A 908 -19.80 63.68 2.20
N ILE A 909 -21.07 63.28 2.31
CA ILE A 909 -21.67 62.85 3.59
C ILE A 909 -21.15 61.48 4.05
N ASN A 910 -20.47 60.74 3.19
CA ASN A 910 -19.79 59.46 3.48
C ASN A 910 -18.31 59.49 3.07
N PRO A 911 -17.49 60.37 3.66
CA PRO A 911 -16.09 60.50 3.27
C PRO A 911 -15.27 59.30 3.73
N ILE A 912 -14.23 58.96 2.95
CA ILE A 912 -13.20 58.02 3.35
C ILE A 912 -12.10 58.80 4.07
N PHE A 913 -11.85 58.44 5.33
CA PHE A 913 -10.79 59.04 6.14
C PHE A 913 -9.47 58.35 5.84
N SER A 914 -8.38 59.12 5.73
CA SER A 914 -7.04 58.56 5.55
C SER A 914 -5.97 59.41 6.21
N TRP A 915 -4.92 58.74 6.71
CA TRP A 915 -3.79 59.36 7.40
C TRP A 915 -2.48 58.68 7.01
N THR A 916 -1.37 59.27 7.41
CA THR A 916 -0.03 58.73 7.16
C THR A 916 0.26 57.59 8.13
N VAL A 917 0.82 56.48 7.64
CA VAL A 917 1.30 55.40 8.51
C VAL A 917 2.38 55.96 9.44
N VAL A 918 2.24 55.71 10.74
CA VAL A 918 3.21 56.04 11.79
C VAL A 918 4.11 54.84 12.00
N ALA A 919 5.43 55.06 11.96
CA ALA A 919 6.41 54.03 12.32
C ALA A 919 6.22 53.63 13.79
N ASP A 920 6.37 52.34 14.09
CA ASP A 920 6.21 51.75 15.43
C ASP A 920 4.78 51.83 16.01
N ALA A 921 3.76 52.12 15.19
CA ALA A 921 2.36 52.07 15.59
C ALA A 921 1.73 50.71 15.29
N ASN A 922 1.19 50.06 16.31
CA ASN A 922 0.54 48.75 16.23
C ASN A 922 -0.92 48.91 15.74
N ASN A 923 -1.59 50.01 16.11
CA ASN A 923 -2.95 50.34 15.68
C ASN A 923 -3.28 51.84 15.82
N TYR A 924 -4.47 52.23 15.33
CA TYR A 924 -4.98 53.61 15.34
C TYR A 924 -6.40 53.65 15.88
N LEU A 925 -6.70 54.61 16.76
CA LEU A 925 -8.07 54.99 17.13
C LEU A 925 -8.53 56.14 16.25
N PHE A 926 -9.55 55.90 15.45
CA PHE A 926 -10.29 56.91 14.71
C PHE A 926 -11.39 57.52 15.59
N GLU A 927 -11.54 58.85 15.52
CA GLU A 927 -12.65 59.58 16.15
C GLU A 927 -13.16 60.68 15.21
N ILE A 928 -14.47 60.76 15.04
CA ILE A 928 -15.18 61.88 14.40
C ILE A 928 -16.25 62.44 15.35
N SER A 929 -16.39 63.76 15.36
CA SER A 929 -17.21 64.51 16.30
C SER A 929 -17.93 65.69 15.65
N ALA A 930 -19.09 66.03 16.20
CA ALA A 930 -19.85 67.23 15.81
C ALA A 930 -19.30 68.52 16.44
N ASN A 931 -18.31 68.44 17.34
CA ASN A 931 -17.72 69.60 18.02
C ASN A 931 -16.21 69.46 18.24
N PRO A 932 -15.46 70.58 18.26
CA PRO A 932 -13.99 70.55 18.23
C PRO A 932 -13.34 70.03 19.52
N ASP A 933 -14.07 69.99 20.63
CA ASP A 933 -13.63 69.46 21.92
C ASP A 933 -13.91 67.95 22.09
N PHE A 934 -14.46 67.28 21.07
CA PHE A 934 -14.76 65.84 21.06
C PHE A 934 -15.65 65.38 22.23
N THR A 935 -16.52 66.26 22.75
CA THR A 935 -17.51 65.88 23.77
C THR A 935 -18.79 65.29 23.17
N ASN A 936 -18.99 65.43 21.86
CA ASN A 936 -20.06 64.79 21.09
C ASN A 936 -19.45 63.95 19.95
N ILE A 937 -18.93 62.77 20.30
CA ILE A 937 -18.38 61.80 19.34
C ILE A 937 -19.52 61.14 18.59
N LEU A 938 -19.42 61.13 17.25
CA LEU A 938 -20.37 60.47 16.36
C LEU A 938 -19.96 59.02 16.12
N GLU A 939 -18.67 58.79 15.90
CA GLU A 939 -18.12 57.46 15.65
C GLU A 939 -16.69 57.36 16.17
N THR A 940 -16.35 56.19 16.70
CA THR A 940 -15.01 55.86 17.17
C THR A 940 -14.70 54.39 16.90
N ASN A 941 -13.47 54.09 16.44
CA ASN A 941 -13.09 52.72 16.08
C ASN A 941 -11.58 52.51 16.12
N VAL A 942 -11.12 51.30 16.44
CA VAL A 942 -9.70 50.92 16.40
C VAL A 942 -9.42 50.12 15.13
N THR A 943 -8.40 50.51 14.37
CA THR A 943 -7.99 49.84 13.13
C THR A 943 -6.49 49.67 13.04
N ALA A 944 -6.02 48.60 12.40
CA ALA A 944 -4.61 48.39 12.07
C ALA A 944 -4.21 49.05 10.74
N THR A 945 -5.17 49.54 9.95
CA THR A 945 -4.92 50.21 8.66
C THR A 945 -4.84 51.72 8.80
N ASN A 946 -4.39 52.42 7.75
CA ASN A 946 -4.27 53.89 7.72
C ASN A 946 -5.46 54.61 7.04
N SER A 947 -6.61 53.95 6.96
CA SER A 947 -7.83 54.51 6.39
C SER A 947 -9.09 53.95 7.06
N TYR A 948 -10.16 54.73 7.08
CA TYR A 948 -11.42 54.34 7.69
C TYR A 948 -12.63 54.89 6.93
N SER A 949 -13.69 54.09 6.82
CA SER A 949 -14.98 54.51 6.25
C SER A 949 -16.04 54.43 7.35
N ILE A 950 -16.75 55.54 7.57
CA ILE A 950 -17.79 55.65 8.59
C ILE A 950 -19.01 54.80 8.25
N GLN A 951 -19.72 54.33 9.28
CA GLN A 951 -20.85 53.42 9.12
C GLN A 951 -22.18 54.12 8.84
N SER A 952 -22.30 55.41 9.13
CA SER A 952 -23.50 56.21 8.90
C SER A 952 -23.20 57.48 8.13
N ASP A 953 -24.10 57.86 7.22
CA ASP A 953 -24.02 59.12 6.50
C ASP A 953 -24.10 60.32 7.46
N LEU A 954 -23.28 61.33 7.20
CA LEU A 954 -23.27 62.61 7.90
C LEU A 954 -24.39 63.53 7.39
N ASP A 955 -24.77 64.51 8.20
CA ASP A 955 -25.75 65.51 7.77
C ASP A 955 -25.13 66.47 6.74
N TYR A 956 -25.94 66.91 5.77
CA TYR A 956 -25.54 67.93 4.79
C TYR A 956 -25.33 69.30 5.45
N ASP A 957 -24.40 70.08 4.88
CA ASP A 957 -24.07 71.44 5.32
C ASP A 957 -23.72 71.57 6.82
N GLN A 958 -23.09 70.54 7.39
CA GLN A 958 -22.59 70.54 8.77
C GLN A 958 -21.07 70.51 8.80
N VAL A 959 -20.51 71.11 9.85
CA VAL A 959 -19.06 71.08 10.14
C VAL A 959 -18.77 69.96 11.12
N TYR A 960 -17.85 69.07 10.76
CA TYR A 960 -17.38 67.97 11.60
C TYR A 960 -15.89 68.08 11.87
N PHE A 961 -15.46 67.45 12.96
CA PHE A 961 -14.08 67.42 13.43
C PHE A 961 -13.63 65.97 13.57
N TRP A 962 -12.43 65.65 13.13
CA TRP A 962 -11.90 64.30 13.23
C TRP A 962 -10.41 64.30 13.60
N ARG A 963 -9.98 63.22 14.25
CA ARG A 963 -8.60 63.02 14.68
C ARG A 963 -8.27 61.53 14.73
N ILE A 964 -6.98 61.23 14.73
CA ILE A 964 -6.45 59.87 14.86
C ILE A 964 -5.50 59.82 16.06
N THR A 965 -5.64 58.82 16.91
CA THR A 965 -4.62 58.48 17.92
C THR A 965 -3.86 57.24 17.48
N ALA A 966 -2.57 57.38 17.19
CA ALA A 966 -1.70 56.24 16.94
C ALA A 966 -1.25 55.64 18.27
N PHE A 967 -1.29 54.31 18.40
CA PHE A 967 -0.77 53.58 19.55
C PHE A 967 0.41 52.73 19.11
N GLY A 968 1.49 52.78 19.88
CA GLY A 968 2.58 51.81 19.80
C GLY A 968 2.96 51.34 21.19
N ASP A 969 3.95 50.45 21.25
CA ASP A 969 4.41 49.84 22.50
C ASP A 969 4.88 50.89 23.54
N CYS A 970 5.27 52.09 23.07
CA CYS A 970 5.85 53.16 23.89
C CYS A 970 4.98 54.41 24.02
N GLY A 971 3.67 54.25 23.88
CA GLY A 971 2.67 55.27 24.18
C GLY A 971 1.69 55.53 23.05
N ALA A 972 0.92 56.61 23.19
CA ALA A 972 -0.07 57.01 22.21
C ALA A 972 0.04 58.50 21.92
N MET A 973 -0.06 58.86 20.64
CA MET A 973 -0.04 60.26 20.21
C MET A 973 -1.23 60.55 19.31
N THR A 974 -2.02 61.54 19.75
CA THR A 974 -3.17 62.04 18.99
C THR A 974 -2.70 63.08 17.97
N SER A 975 -3.22 62.96 16.75
CA SER A 975 -3.03 63.93 15.67
C SER A 975 -3.57 65.31 16.05
N LEU A 976 -3.28 66.30 15.20
CA LEU A 976 -4.09 67.51 15.18
C LEU A 976 -5.53 67.17 14.82
N VAL A 977 -6.46 68.04 15.22
CA VAL A 977 -7.87 67.94 14.85
C VAL A 977 -8.05 68.61 13.50
N PHE A 978 -8.55 67.88 12.51
CA PHE A 978 -8.99 68.45 11.24
C PHE A 978 -10.49 68.69 11.26
N SER A 979 -10.93 69.76 10.63
CA SER A 979 -12.34 70.07 10.41
C SER A 979 -12.71 69.95 8.94
N PHE A 980 -13.98 69.66 8.63
CA PHE A 980 -14.50 69.76 7.27
C PHE A 980 -16.00 70.06 7.28
N GLN A 981 -16.51 70.61 6.18
CA GLN A 981 -17.93 70.89 5.98
C GLN A 981 -18.48 69.99 4.87
N THR A 982 -19.52 69.22 5.19
CA THR A 982 -20.22 68.36 4.22
C THR A 982 -20.89 69.21 3.13
N ALA A 983 -21.13 68.61 1.98
CA ALA A 983 -21.70 69.27 0.83
C ALA A 983 -23.11 69.84 1.09
N PHE A 984 -23.43 70.88 0.34
CA PHE A 984 -24.80 71.38 0.25
C PHE A 984 -25.61 70.46 -0.66
N PHE A 985 -26.82 70.09 -0.23
CA PHE A 985 -27.77 69.34 -1.05
C PHE A 985 -28.29 70.23 -2.21
N LYS A 986 -27.69 70.09 -3.40
CA LYS A 986 -27.89 71.00 -4.55
C LYS A 986 -29.05 70.53 -5.44
N ASN A 987 -29.91 71.45 -5.90
CA ASN A 987 -31.10 71.24 -6.79
C ASN A 987 -32.37 70.64 -6.14
N THR A 988 -32.75 71.13 -4.97
CA THR A 988 -33.94 70.68 -4.24
C THR A 988 -35.27 71.17 -4.82
N LYS A 989 -36.18 70.21 -5.01
CA LYS A 989 -37.62 70.44 -5.16
C LYS A 989 -38.27 70.25 -3.79
N GLU A 990 -39.39 70.92 -3.53
CA GLU A 990 -40.03 70.92 -2.22
C GLU A 990 -41.51 70.55 -2.33
N VAL A 991 -41.96 69.69 -1.40
CA VAL A 991 -43.36 69.39 -1.15
C VAL A 991 -43.59 69.27 0.36
N ALA A 992 -44.40 70.15 0.93
CA ALA A 992 -44.75 70.13 2.35
C ALA A 992 -43.54 70.19 3.32
N GLY A 993 -42.51 70.97 2.98
CA GLY A 993 -41.28 71.09 3.77
C GLY A 993 -40.28 69.93 3.59
N ILE A 994 -40.59 68.98 2.70
CA ILE A 994 -39.70 67.87 2.35
C ILE A 994 -38.93 68.25 1.09
N PHE A 995 -37.61 68.37 1.22
CA PHE A 995 -36.72 68.67 0.12
C PHE A 995 -36.21 67.38 -0.51
N TYR A 996 -36.28 67.29 -1.84
CA TYR A 996 -35.89 66.10 -2.58
C TYR A 996 -35.27 66.45 -3.93
N GLN A 997 -34.53 65.51 -4.51
CA GLN A 997 -34.04 65.56 -5.88
C GLN A 997 -34.48 64.32 -6.66
N LEU A 998 -34.53 64.45 -7.99
CA LEU A 998 -34.91 63.40 -8.92
C LEU A 998 -33.70 63.07 -9.80
N SER A 999 -33.18 61.84 -9.72
CA SER A 999 -32.01 61.42 -10.47
C SER A 999 -32.06 59.94 -10.85
N PRO A 1000 -31.64 59.54 -12.07
CA PRO A 1000 -31.37 60.39 -13.23
C PRO A 1000 -32.68 60.85 -13.90
N ASN A 1001 -32.68 62.05 -14.49
CA ASN A 1001 -33.78 62.54 -15.33
C ASN A 1001 -33.20 63.41 -16.46
N PRO A 1002 -33.09 62.90 -17.71
CA PRO A 1002 -33.77 61.72 -18.26
C PRO A 1002 -33.25 60.37 -17.72
N THR A 1003 -34.05 59.31 -17.79
CA THR A 1003 -33.69 57.93 -17.39
C THR A 1003 -34.05 56.91 -18.47
N SER A 1004 -33.33 55.77 -18.56
CA SER A 1004 -33.68 54.63 -19.42
C SER A 1004 -34.44 53.52 -18.69
N SER A 1005 -34.41 53.46 -17.36
CA SER A 1005 -35.02 52.35 -16.60
C SER A 1005 -35.59 52.75 -15.25
N LEU A 1006 -34.79 53.44 -14.44
CA LEU A 1006 -35.10 53.75 -13.05
C LEU A 1006 -34.92 55.25 -12.79
N ILE A 1007 -35.84 55.87 -12.06
CA ILE A 1007 -35.62 57.17 -11.45
C ILE A 1007 -35.69 57.05 -9.92
N GLN A 1008 -34.75 57.68 -9.23
CA GLN A 1008 -34.73 57.77 -7.78
C GLN A 1008 -35.19 59.16 -7.32
N ILE A 1009 -36.00 59.17 -6.26
CA ILE A 1009 -36.27 60.36 -5.46
C ILE A 1009 -35.38 60.25 -4.24
N GLU A 1010 -34.41 61.15 -4.08
CA GLU A 1010 -33.58 61.22 -2.88
C GLU A 1010 -34.04 62.39 -2.01
N PHE A 1011 -34.23 62.13 -0.72
CA PHE A 1011 -34.63 63.14 0.25
C PHE A 1011 -33.42 63.73 0.95
N SER A 1012 -33.44 65.03 1.25
CA SER A 1012 -32.35 65.71 1.95
C SER A 1012 -32.18 65.26 3.41
N GLN A 1013 -33.19 64.57 3.94
CA GLN A 1013 -33.28 64.02 5.28
C GLN A 1013 -34.37 62.91 5.28
N PRO A 1014 -34.32 61.93 6.21
CA PRO A 1014 -35.38 60.95 6.36
C PRO A 1014 -36.75 61.61 6.50
N ILE A 1015 -37.70 61.24 5.64
CA ILE A 1015 -39.03 61.86 5.62
C ILE A 1015 -39.77 61.59 6.92
N GLN A 1016 -40.44 62.60 7.49
CA GLN A 1016 -41.09 62.48 8.82
C GLN A 1016 -42.55 62.01 8.75
N THR A 1017 -43.12 62.03 7.55
CA THR A 1017 -44.51 61.65 7.26
C THR A 1017 -44.57 60.87 5.97
N ASP A 1018 -45.51 59.94 5.86
CA ASP A 1018 -45.68 59.14 4.65
C ASP A 1018 -46.00 60.02 3.42
N ILE A 1019 -45.40 59.67 2.29
CA ILE A 1019 -45.59 60.33 1.00
C ILE A 1019 -46.15 59.32 0.00
N LEU A 1020 -47.18 59.74 -0.73
CA LEU A 1020 -47.72 59.00 -1.87
C LEU A 1020 -47.12 59.55 -3.16
N VAL A 1021 -46.56 58.68 -3.98
CA VAL A 1021 -45.97 59.01 -5.29
C VAL A 1021 -46.77 58.33 -6.38
N ASP A 1022 -47.49 59.11 -7.18
CA ASP A 1022 -48.24 58.60 -8.32
C ASP A 1022 -47.50 58.91 -9.63
N VAL A 1023 -47.43 57.94 -10.55
CA VAL A 1023 -46.91 58.13 -11.90
C VAL A 1023 -48.05 58.16 -12.89
N PHE A 1024 -48.07 59.17 -13.77
CA PHE A 1024 -49.05 59.36 -14.82
C PHE A 1024 -48.39 59.41 -16.19
N SER A 1025 -49.11 58.90 -17.19
CA SER A 1025 -48.88 59.20 -18.60
C SER A 1025 -49.28 60.64 -18.94
N VAL A 1026 -48.78 61.18 -20.05
CA VAL A 1026 -49.07 62.58 -20.48
C VAL A 1026 -50.54 62.85 -20.78
N ASP A 1027 -51.34 61.84 -21.11
CA ASP A 1027 -52.80 61.92 -21.28
C ASP A 1027 -53.57 61.82 -19.95
N GLY A 1028 -52.86 61.70 -18.81
CA GLY A 1028 -53.42 61.78 -17.47
C GLY A 1028 -53.87 60.44 -16.89
N ARG A 1029 -53.59 59.31 -17.56
CA ARG A 1029 -53.85 57.97 -16.99
C ARG A 1029 -52.79 57.63 -15.95
N GLN A 1030 -53.21 57.26 -14.74
CA GLN A 1030 -52.34 56.77 -13.68
C GLN A 1030 -51.77 55.40 -14.06
N LEU A 1031 -50.45 55.26 -13.98
CA LEU A 1031 -49.69 54.07 -14.34
C LEU A 1031 -49.23 53.30 -13.10
N GLN A 1032 -48.74 54.02 -12.09
CA GLN A 1032 -48.20 53.45 -10.86
C GLN A 1032 -48.53 54.32 -9.66
N SER A 1033 -48.57 53.72 -8.47
CA SER A 1033 -48.67 54.40 -7.19
C SER A 1033 -47.71 53.72 -6.22
N LEU A 1034 -46.89 54.51 -5.53
CA LEU A 1034 -45.92 54.07 -4.55
C LEU A 1034 -46.15 54.84 -3.25
N SER A 1035 -45.79 54.24 -2.12
CA SER A 1035 -45.78 54.91 -0.83
C SER A 1035 -44.37 54.86 -0.27
N ALA A 1036 -43.89 55.99 0.25
CA ALA A 1036 -42.70 56.03 1.09
C ALA A 1036 -43.12 56.35 2.51
N PHE A 1037 -42.65 55.54 3.44
CA PHE A 1037 -43.03 55.64 4.85
C PHE A 1037 -42.08 56.58 5.58
N ALA A 1038 -42.54 57.15 6.69
CA ALA A 1038 -41.69 57.90 7.60
C ALA A 1038 -40.38 57.13 7.91
N GLY A 1039 -39.24 57.81 7.78
CA GLY A 1039 -37.89 57.23 7.88
C GLY A 1039 -37.22 56.94 6.54
N SER A 1040 -37.94 56.98 5.41
CA SER A 1040 -37.34 56.73 4.08
C SER A 1040 -36.40 57.87 3.66
N THR A 1041 -35.21 57.52 3.19
CA THR A 1041 -34.19 58.47 2.66
C THR A 1041 -34.20 58.56 1.13
N ASN A 1042 -34.75 57.55 0.45
CA ASN A 1042 -34.98 57.58 -0.99
C ASN A 1042 -36.20 56.74 -1.41
N ILE A 1043 -36.60 56.85 -2.67
CA ILE A 1043 -37.62 56.03 -3.33
C ILE A 1043 -37.17 55.70 -4.74
N GLU A 1044 -37.22 54.43 -5.11
CA GLU A 1044 -36.96 53.97 -6.47
C GLU A 1044 -38.25 53.79 -7.28
N ILE A 1045 -38.26 54.26 -8.52
CA ILE A 1045 -39.41 54.17 -9.42
C ILE A 1045 -38.98 53.53 -10.75
N GLN A 1046 -39.49 52.32 -10.99
CA GLN A 1046 -39.24 51.54 -12.18
C GLN A 1046 -40.10 52.02 -13.35
N LEU A 1047 -39.45 52.63 -14.35
CA LEU A 1047 -40.09 53.18 -15.54
C LEU A 1047 -39.73 52.46 -16.84
N GLY A 1048 -38.72 51.57 -16.83
CA GLY A 1048 -38.24 50.86 -18.03
C GLY A 1048 -39.27 49.93 -18.70
N GLN A 1049 -40.37 49.62 -18.02
CA GLN A 1049 -41.51 48.89 -18.59
C GLN A 1049 -42.44 49.75 -19.46
N TYR A 1050 -42.29 51.08 -19.44
CA TYR A 1050 -43.09 52.02 -20.21
C TYR A 1050 -42.29 52.55 -21.41
N ALA A 1051 -42.97 52.82 -22.52
CA ALA A 1051 -42.33 53.31 -23.75
C ALA A 1051 -41.58 54.63 -23.54
N ALA A 1052 -40.53 54.88 -24.32
CA ALA A 1052 -39.82 56.16 -24.27
C ALA A 1052 -40.78 57.34 -24.50
N GLY A 1053 -40.73 58.32 -23.61
CA GLY A 1053 -41.72 59.40 -23.55
C GLY A 1053 -41.66 60.23 -22.28
N VAL A 1054 -42.52 61.24 -22.22
CA VAL A 1054 -42.67 62.11 -21.03
C VAL A 1054 -43.70 61.50 -20.09
N TYR A 1055 -43.40 61.52 -18.80
CA TYR A 1055 -44.25 61.08 -17.70
C TYR A 1055 -44.36 62.17 -16.63
N LEU A 1056 -45.46 62.14 -15.88
CA LEU A 1056 -45.72 63.07 -14.78
C LEU A 1056 -45.73 62.32 -13.46
N LEU A 1057 -44.89 62.74 -12.54
CA LEU A 1057 -44.75 62.14 -11.22
C LEU A 1057 -45.33 63.11 -10.19
N ARG A 1058 -46.38 62.68 -9.48
CA ARG A 1058 -47.05 63.50 -8.46
C ARG A 1058 -46.71 62.98 -7.07
N LEU A 1059 -46.00 63.78 -6.28
CA LEU A 1059 -45.78 63.52 -4.85
C LEU A 1059 -46.89 64.19 -4.03
N ARG A 1060 -47.42 63.47 -3.03
CA ARG A 1060 -48.48 63.93 -2.11
C ARG A 1060 -48.07 63.68 -0.67
N SER A 1061 -48.11 64.73 0.15
CA SER A 1061 -48.00 64.64 1.61
C SER A 1061 -49.13 65.45 2.23
N GLY A 1062 -50.06 64.77 2.90
CA GLY A 1062 -51.31 65.37 3.38
C GLY A 1062 -52.14 65.99 2.25
N GLU A 1063 -52.52 67.27 2.40
CA GLU A 1063 -53.24 68.04 1.37
C GLU A 1063 -52.31 68.69 0.32
N ALA A 1064 -50.99 68.69 0.54
CA ALA A 1064 -50.03 69.27 -0.38
C ALA A 1064 -49.65 68.28 -1.48
N SER A 1065 -49.53 68.76 -2.72
CA SER A 1065 -49.06 67.96 -3.84
C SER A 1065 -48.15 68.73 -4.78
N LYS A 1066 -47.19 68.03 -5.37
CA LYS A 1066 -46.25 68.56 -6.35
C LYS A 1066 -46.16 67.60 -7.54
N VAL A 1067 -46.17 68.14 -8.75
CA VAL A 1067 -46.05 67.36 -9.99
C VAL A 1067 -44.73 67.69 -10.67
N GLU A 1068 -43.99 66.66 -11.03
CA GLU A 1068 -42.69 66.72 -11.67
C GLU A 1068 -42.68 66.00 -13.00
N ARG A 1069 -41.94 66.56 -13.96
CA ARG A 1069 -41.80 65.97 -15.29
C ARG A 1069 -40.61 65.01 -15.30
N VAL A 1070 -40.83 63.78 -15.76
CA VAL A 1070 -39.80 62.76 -15.97
C VAL A 1070 -39.73 62.40 -17.45
N LEU A 1071 -38.52 62.29 -18.01
CA LEU A 1071 -38.31 61.85 -19.39
C LEU A 1071 -37.71 60.44 -19.37
N VAL A 1072 -38.41 59.48 -19.98
CA VAL A 1072 -37.93 58.12 -20.22
C VAL A 1072 -37.38 58.06 -21.65
N ILE A 1073 -36.14 57.57 -21.79
CA ILE A 1073 -35.44 57.39 -23.06
C ILE A 1073 -35.18 55.89 -23.31
N GLU A 1074 -34.92 55.51 -24.56
CA GLU A 1074 -34.54 54.12 -24.91
C GLU A 1074 -33.16 53.73 -24.37
#